data_AF-A0AB36TKN1-F1
#
_entry.id   AF-A0AB36TKN1-F1
#
_cell.length_a   1.000
_cell.length_b   1.000
_cell.length_c   1.000
_cell.angle_alpha   90.00
_cell.angle_beta   90.00
_cell.angle_gamma   90.00
#
_symmetry.space_group_name_H-M   'P 1'
#
loop_
_entity.id
_entity.type
_entity.pdbx_description
1 polymer ?
#
loop_
_entity_poly.entity_id
_entity_poly.type
_entity_poly.pdbx_seq_one_letter_code
_entity_poly.pdbx_strand_id
1 'polypeptide(L)'
;MLGLLYIAVSWISGYLILKQLLPSIFDFTKSLSLTGKQVKLPAWMVTLPASFLTGTLLMTWTTYISAYLFRTTGEPMLYGNMTSFLIFSFIIIFFIAKDGTDIPALFKSLKSVVSKIKDNSFLKSNVIEIAYVLAFLSIWTFLVIGSFNIKDGVMRIGWSVSSDFSTHLAVIRSFSYGSNFPSGYPHFADGNMRYHFMFMFLAGNLEFLGLRLDWAFNLPSILSIVSFLMLLYSFAVLLLGEKIIGVVTGILFFFRSSFAFFTFITGKPSIKEALKELKNLKEHIGNTLNEEWGLYAQKVYVNQRHLPFVLGIMMLVLIVILPLFIKMMTSIGELYQERVKKSDEEQMPDENKDSESFWKSYVKEFIFSKNAWIPESIFTSVVLGVILGLSSFWNGAVVIAALLVLFVMAVFSKHRLQYLIMASITVVLAYCQTQFFVKSGGSVVSPSIYIGFLANTNGLEQDLSRYFANNGLWATLEHFFKLIPYVTAFYIELLGLLPFIVAINLLSRNSKYKYHISLLFIAVTQVIGYFFIKYKLDSDDKIINKQLFTGSMLFALLLVVFACMAYMFYENSPVPRGTRALILAFSTPIIFASSVKLTLGVDINHKYVIIGSILVNIFVASFIFFLFKVKKPFATLVAVLVSVMITITGFADLKVLYNLNNSYVTINCDDPLLVKVKNDTGKDEIFLTDNYHLHPLLLSGRKIFCGWPYFVASAGYDWDLRNDIRRRILTATDQNTLKKLVEENNISYIVIDNGLRNSQGFTVNEELIRNTFSVFYDDGVDVVIYKTH
;
A
#
# COMPACT_ATOMS: atom_id res chain seq x y z
N MET A 1 -8.98 -28.92 7.34
CA MET A 1 -8.18 -27.78 7.83
C MET A 1 -9.13 -26.60 8.05
N LEU A 2 -9.35 -26.17 9.29
CA LEU A 2 -10.34 -25.15 9.63
C LEU A 2 -9.99 -23.76 9.08
N GLY A 3 -8.71 -23.50 8.77
CA GLY A 3 -8.29 -22.22 8.19
C GLY A 3 -8.89 -21.93 6.81
N LEU A 4 -9.07 -22.94 5.95
CA LEU A 4 -9.77 -22.76 4.66
C LEU A 4 -11.25 -22.48 4.88
N LEU A 5 -11.87 -23.13 5.86
CA LEU A 5 -13.25 -22.88 6.24
C LEU A 5 -13.42 -21.45 6.77
N TYR A 6 -12.47 -20.95 7.57
CA TYR A 6 -12.46 -19.57 8.06
C TYR A 6 -12.51 -18.56 6.90
N ILE A 7 -11.65 -18.74 5.88
CA ILE A 7 -11.65 -17.87 4.68
C ILE A 7 -12.98 -17.98 3.92
N ALA A 8 -13.52 -19.19 3.75
CA ALA A 8 -14.78 -19.40 3.04
C ALA A 8 -15.96 -18.73 3.78
N VAL A 9 -16.07 -18.93 5.09
CA VAL A 9 -17.10 -18.31 5.95
C VAL A 9 -16.96 -16.79 5.93
N SER A 10 -15.73 -16.27 6.03
CA SER A 10 -15.50 -14.82 5.95
C SER A 10 -15.95 -14.26 4.61
N TRP A 11 -15.64 -14.94 3.50
CA TRP A 11 -16.01 -14.47 2.16
C TRP A 11 -17.53 -14.49 1.94
N ILE A 12 -18.21 -15.58 2.28
CA ILE A 12 -19.66 -15.73 2.10
C ILE A 12 -20.41 -14.70 2.96
N SER A 13 -20.03 -14.57 4.23
CA SER A 13 -20.64 -13.59 5.11
C SER A 13 -20.37 -12.16 4.66
N GLY A 14 -19.16 -11.85 4.17
CA GLY A 14 -18.83 -10.56 3.57
C GLY A 14 -19.74 -10.21 2.39
N TYR A 15 -20.06 -11.18 1.52
CA TYR A 15 -21.01 -11.00 0.42
C TYR A 15 -22.41 -10.65 0.92
N LEU A 16 -22.93 -11.41 1.90
CA LEU A 16 -24.27 -11.19 2.46
C LEU A 16 -24.37 -9.85 3.18
N ILE A 17 -23.34 -9.49 3.96
CA ILE A 17 -23.24 -8.20 4.64
C ILE A 17 -23.23 -7.07 3.61
N LEU A 18 -22.40 -7.14 2.57
CA LEU A 18 -22.34 -6.10 1.56
C LEU A 18 -23.62 -5.97 0.75
N LYS A 19 -24.32 -7.08 0.44
CA LYS A 19 -25.62 -7.06 -0.26
C LYS A 19 -26.64 -6.20 0.50
N GLN A 20 -26.57 -6.20 1.83
CA GLN A 20 -27.47 -5.44 2.70
C GLN A 20 -26.96 -4.03 2.99
N LEU A 21 -25.67 -3.88 3.27
CA LEU A 21 -25.10 -2.60 3.70
C LEU A 21 -24.77 -1.65 2.54
N LEU A 22 -24.39 -2.21 1.38
CA LEU A 22 -23.93 -1.48 0.20
C LEU A 22 -24.52 -2.07 -1.10
N PRO A 23 -25.86 -2.13 -1.26
CA PRO A 23 -26.48 -2.75 -2.43
C PRO A 23 -26.08 -2.10 -3.77
N SER A 24 -25.63 -0.85 -3.75
CA SER A 24 -25.20 -0.11 -4.94
C SER A 24 -24.00 -0.73 -5.68
N ILE A 25 -23.17 -1.55 -5.02
CA ILE A 25 -22.01 -2.18 -5.67
C ILE A 25 -22.39 -3.45 -6.46
N PHE A 26 -23.66 -3.87 -6.41
CA PHE A 26 -24.15 -5.08 -7.08
C PHE A 26 -24.77 -4.80 -8.46
N ASP A 27 -25.01 -3.53 -8.79
CA ASP A 27 -25.59 -3.14 -10.08
C ASP A 27 -24.99 -1.81 -10.59
N PHE A 28 -24.20 -1.91 -11.66
CA PHE A 28 -23.59 -0.77 -12.34
C PHE A 28 -24.29 -0.41 -13.66
N THR A 29 -25.43 -1.02 -14.00
CA THR A 29 -26.10 -0.81 -15.30
C THR A 29 -26.51 0.63 -15.55
N LYS A 30 -26.80 1.39 -14.49
CA LYS A 30 -27.15 2.81 -14.54
C LYS A 30 -25.95 3.75 -14.33
N SER A 31 -24.75 3.21 -14.16
CA SER A 31 -23.56 4.03 -13.90
C SER A 31 -23.08 4.74 -15.17
N LEU A 32 -22.89 6.04 -15.05
CA LEU A 32 -22.28 6.89 -16.07
C LEU A 32 -20.84 7.22 -15.66
N SER A 33 -19.92 7.10 -16.60
CA SER A 33 -18.53 7.55 -16.43
C SER A 33 -18.42 9.07 -16.56
N LEU A 34 -17.26 9.64 -16.22
CA LEU A 34 -17.01 11.07 -16.46
C LEU A 34 -17.08 11.47 -17.94
N THR A 35 -16.92 10.51 -18.85
CA THR A 35 -17.05 10.74 -20.29
C THR A 35 -18.51 10.78 -20.76
N GLY A 36 -19.49 10.58 -19.85
CA GLY A 36 -20.91 10.45 -20.17
C GLY A 36 -21.30 9.11 -20.78
N LYS A 37 -20.35 8.17 -20.93
CA LYS A 37 -20.64 6.82 -21.42
C LYS A 37 -21.22 5.94 -20.32
N GLN A 38 -22.23 5.15 -20.67
CA GLN A 38 -22.73 4.05 -19.84
C GLN A 38 -21.64 3.00 -19.63
N VAL A 39 -21.40 2.65 -18.37
CA VAL A 39 -20.31 1.75 -18.00
C VAL A 39 -20.74 0.29 -18.20
N LYS A 40 -19.94 -0.49 -18.93
CA LYS A 40 -20.11 -1.94 -19.08
C LYS A 40 -19.11 -2.67 -18.17
N LEU A 41 -19.40 -2.70 -16.87
CA LEU A 41 -18.60 -3.41 -15.87
C LEU A 41 -19.43 -4.56 -15.27
N PRO A 42 -18.96 -5.82 -15.34
CA PRO A 42 -19.63 -6.91 -14.65
C PRO A 42 -19.48 -6.77 -13.12
N ALA A 43 -20.58 -6.83 -12.39
CA ALA A 43 -20.60 -6.58 -10.94
C ALA A 43 -19.67 -7.51 -10.13
N TRP A 44 -19.40 -8.74 -10.61
CA TRP A 44 -18.49 -9.68 -9.94
C TRP A 44 -17.05 -9.16 -9.83
N MET A 45 -16.62 -8.24 -10.70
CA MET A 45 -15.32 -7.58 -10.60
C MET A 45 -15.20 -6.66 -9.36
N VAL A 46 -16.32 -6.28 -8.76
CA VAL A 46 -16.37 -5.50 -7.51
C VAL A 46 -16.86 -6.36 -6.35
N THR A 47 -17.96 -7.09 -6.51
CA THR A 47 -18.60 -7.82 -5.41
C THR A 47 -17.73 -8.96 -4.91
N LEU A 48 -17.08 -9.74 -5.77
CA LEU A 48 -16.21 -10.84 -5.38
C LEU A 48 -15.04 -10.35 -4.48
N PRO A 49 -14.21 -9.38 -4.92
CA PRO A 49 -13.10 -8.89 -4.11
C PRO A 49 -13.56 -8.09 -2.87
N ALA A 50 -14.61 -7.27 -3.00
CA ALA A 50 -15.14 -6.53 -1.85
C ALA A 50 -15.62 -7.46 -0.73
N SER A 51 -16.25 -8.59 -1.10
CA SER A 51 -16.75 -9.59 -0.15
C SER A 51 -15.62 -10.28 0.61
N PHE A 52 -14.53 -10.64 -0.08
CA PHE A 52 -13.33 -11.20 0.56
C PHE A 52 -12.76 -10.19 1.56
N LEU A 53 -12.47 -8.97 1.11
CA LEU A 53 -11.82 -7.95 1.93
C LEU A 53 -12.66 -7.56 3.14
N THR A 54 -13.95 -7.27 2.96
CA THR A 54 -14.86 -6.85 4.03
C THR A 54 -15.11 -8.00 5.02
N GLY A 55 -15.39 -9.19 4.50
CA GLY A 55 -15.65 -10.36 5.33
C GLY A 55 -14.45 -10.78 6.17
N THR A 56 -13.27 -10.85 5.55
CA THR A 56 -12.02 -11.16 6.24
C THR A 56 -11.68 -10.09 7.28
N LEU A 57 -11.89 -8.81 6.98
CA LEU A 57 -11.67 -7.70 7.91
C LEU A 57 -12.54 -7.86 9.17
N LEU A 58 -13.85 -8.03 8.98
CA LEU A 58 -14.82 -8.10 10.08
C LEU A 58 -14.64 -9.38 10.92
N MET A 59 -14.47 -10.54 10.28
CA MET A 59 -14.30 -11.81 10.99
C MET A 59 -12.99 -11.82 11.78
N THR A 60 -11.90 -11.29 11.21
CA THR A 60 -10.61 -11.21 11.91
C THR A 60 -10.66 -10.28 13.11
N TRP A 61 -11.31 -9.12 13.02
CA TRP A 61 -11.53 -8.26 14.19
C TRP A 61 -12.36 -8.95 15.26
N THR A 62 -13.42 -9.66 14.86
CA THR A 62 -14.26 -10.41 15.80
C THR A 62 -13.45 -11.49 16.52
N THR A 63 -12.60 -12.22 15.79
CA THR A 63 -11.72 -13.25 16.35
C THR A 63 -10.71 -12.62 17.33
N TYR A 64 -10.09 -11.51 16.94
CA TYR A 64 -9.11 -10.81 17.77
C TYR A 64 -9.73 -10.30 19.08
N ILE A 65 -10.84 -9.56 18.98
CA ILE A 65 -11.53 -8.98 20.15
C ILE A 65 -11.98 -10.08 21.09
N SER A 66 -12.57 -11.15 20.54
CA SER A 66 -13.02 -12.30 21.34
C SER A 66 -11.84 -12.99 22.02
N ALA A 67 -10.75 -13.27 21.30
CA ALA A 67 -9.54 -13.85 21.88
C ALA A 67 -8.95 -12.97 22.99
N TYR A 68 -8.96 -11.65 22.81
CA TYR A 68 -8.52 -10.70 23.83
C TYR A 68 -9.41 -10.74 25.09
N LEU A 69 -10.73 -10.84 24.94
CA LEU A 69 -11.66 -10.96 26.06
C LEU A 69 -11.45 -12.27 26.83
N PHE A 70 -11.14 -13.36 26.13
CA PHE A 70 -10.87 -14.68 26.70
C PHE A 70 -9.39 -14.94 27.04
N ARG A 71 -8.54 -13.92 27.10
CA ARG A 71 -7.08 -14.06 27.34
C ARG A 71 -6.72 -14.79 28.64
N THR A 72 -7.57 -14.73 29.65
CA THR A 72 -7.32 -15.37 30.96
C THR A 72 -7.69 -16.86 30.98
N THR A 73 -8.24 -17.40 29.89
CA THR A 73 -8.69 -18.81 29.83
C THR A 73 -7.57 -19.81 29.52
N GLY A 74 -6.36 -19.34 29.18
CA GLY A 74 -5.24 -20.16 28.72
C GLY A 74 -5.31 -20.54 27.23
N GLU A 75 -6.50 -20.49 26.62
CA GLU A 75 -6.75 -20.84 25.21
C GLU A 75 -7.52 -19.73 24.44
N PRO A 76 -7.04 -18.48 24.42
CA PRO A 76 -7.76 -17.35 23.82
C PRO A 76 -8.11 -17.55 22.34
N MET A 77 -7.19 -18.12 21.56
CA MET A 77 -7.39 -18.35 20.13
C MET A 77 -8.53 -19.33 19.86
N LEU A 78 -8.71 -20.34 20.70
CA LEU A 78 -9.80 -21.31 20.57
C LEU A 78 -11.15 -20.60 20.73
N TYR A 79 -11.35 -19.89 21.84
CA TYR A 79 -12.60 -19.16 22.11
C TYR A 79 -12.85 -18.04 21.12
N GLY A 80 -11.79 -17.35 20.66
CA GLY A 80 -11.87 -16.35 19.61
C GLY A 80 -12.45 -16.92 18.32
N ASN A 81 -11.94 -18.06 17.87
CA ASN A 81 -12.43 -18.71 16.66
C ASN A 81 -13.84 -19.30 16.85
N MET A 82 -14.14 -19.93 17.99
CA MET A 82 -15.48 -20.44 18.28
C MET A 82 -16.51 -19.31 18.18
N THR A 83 -16.23 -18.16 18.81
CA THR A 83 -17.11 -16.99 18.78
C THR A 83 -17.32 -16.48 17.35
N SER A 84 -16.23 -16.31 16.59
CA SER A 84 -16.33 -15.88 15.19
C SER A 84 -17.08 -16.86 14.31
N PHE A 85 -16.82 -18.17 14.41
CA PHE A 85 -17.57 -19.16 13.62
C PHE A 85 -19.05 -19.15 13.99
N LEU A 86 -19.41 -19.03 15.27
CA LEU A 86 -20.80 -18.95 15.70
C LEU A 86 -21.50 -17.70 15.13
N ILE A 87 -20.92 -16.52 15.32
CA ILE A 87 -21.50 -15.25 14.85
C ILE A 87 -21.66 -15.24 13.33
N PHE A 88 -20.61 -15.58 12.59
CA PHE A 88 -20.64 -15.47 11.14
C PHE A 88 -21.45 -16.60 10.48
N SER A 89 -21.50 -17.79 11.07
CA SER A 89 -22.43 -18.83 10.62
C SER A 89 -23.88 -18.44 10.93
N PHE A 90 -24.15 -17.82 12.08
CA PHE A 90 -25.47 -17.29 12.38
C PHE A 90 -25.88 -16.20 11.39
N ILE A 91 -24.99 -15.26 11.04
CA ILE A 91 -25.24 -14.25 10.00
C ILE A 91 -25.62 -14.91 8.67
N ILE A 92 -24.87 -15.94 8.25
CA ILE A 92 -25.15 -16.69 7.03
C ILE A 92 -26.53 -17.34 7.10
N ILE A 93 -26.82 -18.09 8.16
CA ILE A 93 -28.09 -18.80 8.36
C ILE A 93 -29.26 -17.80 8.45
N PHE A 94 -29.08 -16.69 9.17
CA PHE A 94 -30.09 -15.65 9.34
C PHE A 94 -30.47 -15.02 8.00
N PHE A 95 -29.50 -14.62 7.18
CA PHE A 95 -29.82 -14.02 5.88
C PHE A 95 -30.40 -15.05 4.90
N ILE A 96 -29.93 -16.29 4.95
CA ILE A 96 -30.52 -17.40 4.23
C ILE A 96 -32.00 -17.61 4.60
N ALA A 97 -32.33 -17.56 5.89
CA ALA A 97 -33.69 -17.77 6.40
C ALA A 97 -34.60 -16.55 6.16
N LYS A 98 -34.09 -15.33 6.40
CA LYS A 98 -34.82 -14.06 6.24
C LYS A 98 -35.27 -13.83 4.81
N ASP A 99 -34.40 -14.10 3.84
CA ASP A 99 -34.75 -13.90 2.43
C ASP A 99 -35.71 -14.99 1.92
N GLY A 100 -36.02 -16.03 2.71
CA GLY A 100 -37.10 -17.01 2.51
C GLY A 100 -37.08 -17.82 1.21
N THR A 101 -36.18 -17.50 0.29
CA THR A 101 -36.17 -17.92 -1.12
C THR A 101 -34.76 -18.03 -1.72
N ASP A 102 -33.68 -17.89 -0.94
CA ASP A 102 -32.34 -17.72 -1.52
C ASP A 102 -31.39 -18.94 -1.44
N ILE A 103 -31.66 -20.07 -0.76
CA ILE A 103 -30.85 -21.29 -1.03
C ILE A 103 -31.17 -21.84 -2.43
N PRO A 104 -32.43 -22.07 -2.81
CA PRO A 104 -32.75 -22.51 -4.17
C PRO A 104 -32.39 -21.46 -5.21
N ALA A 105 -32.48 -20.16 -4.93
CA ALA A 105 -32.08 -19.11 -5.87
C ALA A 105 -30.57 -18.85 -5.92
N LEU A 106 -29.81 -19.01 -4.82
CA LEU A 106 -28.34 -19.07 -4.83
C LEU A 106 -27.87 -20.33 -5.56
N PHE A 107 -28.46 -21.50 -5.31
CA PHE A 107 -28.19 -22.72 -6.07
C PHE A 107 -28.66 -22.59 -7.52
N LYS A 108 -29.75 -21.88 -7.84
CA LYS A 108 -30.20 -21.60 -9.21
C LYS A 108 -29.34 -20.55 -9.90
N SER A 109 -28.80 -19.59 -9.16
CA SER A 109 -27.83 -18.59 -9.61
C SER A 109 -26.47 -19.25 -9.84
N LEU A 110 -25.99 -20.06 -8.92
CA LEU A 110 -24.81 -20.91 -9.07
C LEU A 110 -25.02 -21.91 -10.21
N LYS A 111 -26.17 -22.57 -10.31
CA LYS A 111 -26.51 -23.48 -11.41
C LYS A 111 -26.70 -22.75 -12.73
N SER A 112 -27.15 -21.50 -12.72
CA SER A 112 -27.23 -20.59 -13.88
C SER A 112 -25.84 -20.11 -14.30
N VAL A 113 -24.96 -19.81 -13.36
CA VAL A 113 -23.57 -19.45 -13.62
C VAL A 113 -22.84 -20.67 -14.15
N VAL A 114 -23.00 -21.83 -13.51
CA VAL A 114 -22.50 -23.13 -13.95
C VAL A 114 -23.08 -23.50 -15.32
N SER A 115 -24.36 -23.24 -15.61
CA SER A 115 -24.94 -23.48 -16.93
C SER A 115 -24.42 -22.49 -17.98
N LYS A 116 -24.30 -21.20 -17.64
CA LYS A 116 -23.69 -20.17 -18.51
C LYS A 116 -22.18 -20.41 -18.73
N ILE A 117 -21.50 -21.04 -17.79
CA ILE A 117 -20.13 -21.54 -17.93
C ILE A 117 -20.13 -22.74 -18.88
N LYS A 118 -21.05 -23.71 -18.71
CA LYS A 118 -21.22 -24.86 -19.62
C LYS A 118 -21.54 -24.44 -21.06
N ASP A 119 -22.37 -23.42 -21.24
CA ASP A 119 -22.75 -22.87 -22.56
C ASP A 119 -21.77 -21.81 -23.09
N ASN A 120 -20.61 -21.61 -22.43
CA ASN A 120 -19.57 -20.63 -22.74
C ASN A 120 -20.03 -19.14 -22.80
N SER A 121 -21.29 -18.81 -22.49
CA SER A 121 -21.85 -17.45 -22.59
C SER A 121 -21.26 -16.48 -21.55
N PHE A 122 -21.01 -16.97 -20.32
CA PHE A 122 -20.32 -16.19 -19.29
C PHE A 122 -18.87 -15.88 -19.70
N LEU A 123 -18.16 -16.90 -20.21
CA LEU A 123 -16.77 -16.76 -20.68
C LEU A 123 -16.66 -15.77 -21.83
N LYS A 124 -17.54 -15.90 -22.85
CA LYS A 124 -17.57 -14.99 -24.01
C LYS A 124 -17.86 -13.54 -23.63
N SER A 125 -18.74 -13.30 -22.65
CA SER A 125 -19.12 -11.93 -22.23
C SER A 125 -18.11 -11.25 -21.32
N ASN A 126 -17.21 -12.01 -20.67
CA ASN A 126 -16.25 -11.51 -19.68
C ASN A 126 -14.80 -11.88 -20.01
N VAL A 127 -14.47 -12.15 -21.28
CA VAL A 127 -13.15 -12.68 -21.68
C VAL A 127 -12.00 -11.78 -21.25
N ILE A 128 -12.18 -10.45 -21.32
CA ILE A 128 -11.15 -9.47 -20.95
C ILE A 128 -10.90 -9.53 -19.44
N GLU A 129 -11.96 -9.51 -18.65
CA GLU A 129 -11.91 -9.54 -17.19
C GLU A 129 -11.34 -10.87 -16.68
N ILE A 130 -11.76 -12.00 -17.27
CA ILE A 130 -11.25 -13.33 -16.89
C ILE A 130 -9.76 -13.45 -17.24
N ALA A 131 -9.35 -13.04 -18.45
CA ALA A 131 -7.95 -13.05 -18.85
C ALA A 131 -7.10 -12.16 -17.93
N TYR A 132 -7.60 -10.97 -17.57
CA TYR A 132 -6.96 -10.06 -16.62
C TYR A 132 -6.77 -10.72 -15.24
N VAL A 133 -7.83 -11.29 -14.67
CA VAL A 133 -7.78 -11.94 -13.35
C VAL A 133 -6.85 -13.14 -13.37
N LEU A 134 -6.94 -14.02 -14.38
CA LEU A 134 -6.08 -15.20 -14.48
C LEU A 134 -4.61 -14.84 -14.68
N ALA A 135 -4.31 -13.82 -15.48
CA ALA A 135 -2.94 -13.36 -15.68
C ALA A 135 -2.33 -12.86 -14.37
N PHE A 136 -3.02 -11.96 -13.65
CA PHE A 136 -2.52 -11.43 -12.39
C PHE A 136 -2.51 -12.46 -11.26
N LEU A 137 -3.50 -13.35 -11.20
CA LEU A 137 -3.49 -14.47 -10.27
C LEU A 137 -2.26 -15.36 -10.49
N SER A 138 -1.95 -15.70 -11.74
CA SER A 138 -0.79 -16.53 -12.06
C SER A 138 0.52 -15.85 -11.71
N ILE A 139 0.68 -14.57 -12.11
CA ILE A 139 1.89 -13.78 -11.83
C ILE A 139 2.12 -13.63 -10.33
N TRP A 140 1.10 -13.21 -9.58
CA TRP A 140 1.24 -13.00 -8.13
C TRP A 140 1.39 -14.29 -7.35
N THR A 141 0.75 -15.37 -7.78
CA THR A 141 0.98 -16.70 -7.20
C THR A 141 2.44 -17.11 -7.35
N PHE A 142 3.00 -16.95 -8.56
CA PHE A 142 4.40 -17.25 -8.83
C PHE A 142 5.36 -16.42 -7.95
N LEU A 143 5.16 -15.10 -7.87
CA LEU A 143 6.02 -14.21 -7.09
C LEU A 143 5.92 -14.46 -5.58
N VAL A 144 4.71 -14.63 -5.05
CA VAL A 144 4.46 -14.80 -3.61
C VAL A 144 4.96 -16.16 -3.13
N ILE A 145 4.63 -17.26 -3.82
CA ILE A 145 5.10 -18.60 -3.45
C ILE A 145 6.61 -18.73 -3.67
N GLY A 146 7.14 -18.12 -4.74
CA GLY A 146 8.58 -18.08 -5.00
C GLY A 146 9.36 -17.37 -3.91
N SER A 147 8.77 -16.36 -3.25
CA SER A 147 9.42 -15.63 -2.14
C SER A 147 9.36 -16.36 -0.80
N PHE A 148 8.37 -17.23 -0.57
CA PHE A 148 8.19 -17.93 0.70
C PHE A 148 7.45 -19.24 0.52
N ASN A 149 8.12 -20.34 0.84
CA ASN A 149 7.54 -21.68 0.81
C ASN A 149 8.18 -22.58 1.84
N ILE A 150 7.45 -23.60 2.27
CA ILE A 150 7.99 -24.70 3.07
C ILE A 150 8.07 -25.94 2.17
N LYS A 151 9.25 -26.54 2.07
CA LYS A 151 9.48 -27.76 1.30
C LYS A 151 10.36 -28.70 2.12
N ASP A 152 9.94 -29.97 2.24
CA ASP A 152 10.69 -31.02 2.92
C ASP A 152 11.08 -30.64 4.37
N GLY A 153 10.13 -30.07 5.14
CA GLY A 153 10.37 -29.61 6.51
C GLY A 153 11.20 -28.32 6.62
N VAL A 154 11.72 -27.77 5.53
CA VAL A 154 12.55 -26.56 5.53
C VAL A 154 11.75 -25.35 5.07
N MET A 155 11.72 -24.32 5.91
CA MET A 155 11.21 -23.01 5.57
C MET A 155 12.22 -22.26 4.70
N ARG A 156 11.79 -21.81 3.52
CA ARG A 156 12.61 -21.07 2.56
C ARG A 156 12.08 -19.65 2.43
N ILE A 157 12.87 -18.68 2.85
CA ILE A 157 12.54 -17.26 2.84
C ILE A 157 13.46 -16.58 1.82
N GLY A 158 12.91 -16.15 0.68
CA GLY A 158 13.69 -15.52 -0.39
C GLY A 158 14.37 -14.25 0.10
N TRP A 159 15.56 -13.95 -0.43
CA TRP A 159 16.30 -12.73 -0.06
C TRP A 159 15.52 -11.44 -0.37
N SER A 160 14.54 -11.49 -1.27
CA SER A 160 13.67 -10.35 -1.55
C SER A 160 12.76 -9.96 -0.38
N VAL A 161 12.50 -10.88 0.57
CA VAL A 161 11.57 -10.66 1.69
C VAL A 161 12.15 -10.94 3.07
N SER A 162 13.37 -11.48 3.16
CA SER A 162 13.96 -11.97 4.42
C SER A 162 13.99 -10.92 5.53
N SER A 163 14.27 -9.66 5.19
CA SER A 163 14.31 -8.55 6.15
C SER A 163 12.96 -8.34 6.85
N ASP A 164 11.88 -8.03 6.13
CA ASP A 164 10.58 -7.80 6.79
C ASP A 164 10.02 -9.10 7.37
N PHE A 165 10.24 -10.26 6.72
CA PHE A 165 9.71 -11.54 7.20
C PHE A 165 10.32 -11.98 8.52
N SER A 166 11.54 -11.53 8.83
CA SER A 166 12.11 -11.71 10.17
C SER A 166 11.16 -11.21 11.26
N THR A 167 10.54 -10.06 11.02
CA THR A 167 9.56 -9.47 11.93
C THR A 167 8.16 -10.06 11.76
N HIS A 168 7.69 -10.23 10.53
CA HIS A 168 6.31 -10.69 10.28
C HIS A 168 6.10 -12.12 10.77
N LEU A 169 7.05 -13.03 10.53
CA LEU A 169 6.92 -14.43 10.94
C LEU A 169 6.95 -14.58 12.47
N ALA A 170 7.75 -13.78 13.16
CA ALA A 170 7.74 -13.76 14.63
C ALA A 170 6.40 -13.26 15.17
N VAL A 171 5.82 -12.19 14.58
CA VAL A 171 4.49 -11.70 14.96
C VAL A 171 3.43 -12.75 14.69
N ILE A 172 3.43 -13.38 13.51
CA ILE A 172 2.52 -14.48 13.16
C ILE A 172 2.58 -15.59 14.23
N ARG A 173 3.79 -16.06 14.55
CA ARG A 173 3.98 -17.17 15.50
C ARG A 173 3.74 -16.80 16.95
N SER A 174 3.87 -15.52 17.31
CA SER A 174 3.44 -15.05 18.64
C SER A 174 1.94 -15.26 18.89
N PHE A 175 1.12 -15.37 17.84
CA PHE A 175 -0.30 -15.71 17.95
C PHE A 175 -0.60 -17.19 17.76
N SER A 176 0.09 -17.88 16.84
CA SER A 176 -0.21 -19.29 16.55
C SER A 176 0.39 -20.26 17.58
N TYR A 177 1.60 -19.97 18.09
CA TYR A 177 2.30 -20.79 19.09
C TYR A 177 2.50 -20.08 20.43
N GLY A 178 2.45 -18.75 20.46
CA GLY A 178 2.51 -17.93 21.69
C GLY A 178 1.13 -17.52 22.22
N SER A 179 1.13 -16.60 23.19
CA SER A 179 -0.07 -16.02 23.81
C SER A 179 -0.03 -14.49 23.74
N ASN A 180 -0.19 -13.91 22.56
CA ASN A 180 0.01 -12.47 22.38
C ASN A 180 -1.25 -11.62 22.67
N PHE A 181 -1.84 -11.77 23.87
CA PHE A 181 -3.02 -11.03 24.34
C PHE A 181 -2.85 -10.54 25.80
N PRO A 182 -2.70 -9.23 26.09
CA PRO A 182 -2.61 -8.12 25.14
C PRO A 182 -1.45 -8.26 24.16
N SER A 183 -1.63 -7.70 22.97
CA SER A 183 -0.61 -7.81 21.91
C SER A 183 0.58 -6.91 22.19
N GLY A 184 1.76 -7.51 22.21
CA GLY A 184 3.06 -6.86 22.29
C GLY A 184 3.97 -7.28 21.15
N TYR A 185 4.97 -6.46 20.83
CA TYR A 185 5.90 -6.75 19.75
C TYR A 185 6.91 -7.86 20.15
N PRO A 186 7.04 -8.96 19.39
CA PRO A 186 7.88 -10.10 19.80
C PRO A 186 9.36 -9.75 19.96
N HIS A 187 9.87 -8.79 19.19
CA HIS A 187 11.26 -8.33 19.27
C HIS A 187 11.51 -7.35 20.41
N PHE A 188 10.47 -6.92 21.12
CA PHE A 188 10.58 -5.98 22.21
C PHE A 188 9.41 -6.14 23.18
N ALA A 189 9.57 -7.02 24.17
CA ALA A 189 8.53 -7.37 25.13
C ALA A 189 8.20 -6.23 26.12
N ASP A 190 7.60 -5.12 25.67
CA ASP A 190 7.19 -3.96 26.51
C ASP A 190 5.68 -3.87 26.74
N GLY A 191 4.93 -4.83 26.20
CA GLY A 191 3.47 -4.87 26.29
C GLY A 191 2.75 -3.91 25.33
N ASN A 192 3.48 -3.24 24.43
CA ASN A 192 2.91 -2.38 23.39
C ASN A 192 3.08 -2.99 22.00
N MET A 193 2.15 -2.64 21.11
CA MET A 193 2.23 -2.98 19.69
C MET A 193 2.11 -1.71 18.84
N ARG A 194 3.27 -1.12 18.51
CA ARG A 194 3.37 0.13 17.74
C ARG A 194 3.33 -0.07 16.22
N TYR A 195 3.45 -1.32 15.76
CA TYR A 195 3.37 -1.71 14.35
C TYR A 195 2.00 -2.30 14.03
N HIS A 196 1.54 -2.12 12.78
CA HIS A 196 0.29 -2.73 12.31
C HIS A 196 0.45 -4.26 12.21
N PHE A 197 -0.39 -5.01 12.89
CA PHE A 197 -0.20 -6.46 13.07
C PHE A 197 -1.42 -7.29 12.65
N MET A 198 -2.56 -6.68 12.32
CA MET A 198 -3.82 -7.42 12.15
C MET A 198 -3.80 -8.42 11.00
N PHE A 199 -3.04 -8.15 9.93
CA PHE A 199 -2.85 -9.12 8.84
C PHE A 199 -1.94 -10.29 9.26
N MET A 200 -0.95 -10.03 10.12
CA MET A 200 -0.09 -11.07 10.71
C MET A 200 -0.88 -11.89 11.72
N PHE A 201 -1.78 -11.27 12.47
CA PHE A 201 -2.75 -11.96 13.31
C PHE A 201 -3.67 -12.86 12.48
N LEU A 202 -4.19 -12.41 11.33
CA LEU A 202 -4.94 -13.27 10.41
C LEU A 202 -4.11 -14.49 10.01
N ALA A 203 -2.86 -14.32 9.58
CA ALA A 203 -2.00 -15.44 9.21
C ALA A 203 -1.70 -16.37 10.40
N GLY A 204 -1.48 -15.83 11.60
CA GLY A 204 -1.30 -16.62 12.83
C GLY A 204 -2.55 -17.39 13.21
N ASN A 205 -3.73 -16.79 13.03
CA ASN A 205 -5.00 -17.46 13.23
C ASN A 205 -5.23 -18.60 12.23
N LEU A 206 -4.87 -18.38 10.97
CA LEU A 206 -4.95 -19.41 9.93
C LEU A 206 -3.99 -20.57 10.23
N GLU A 207 -2.77 -20.29 10.71
CA GLU A 207 -1.82 -21.32 11.17
C GLU A 207 -2.37 -22.09 12.37
N PHE A 208 -2.92 -21.39 13.36
CA PHE A 208 -3.59 -21.99 14.52
C PHE A 208 -4.74 -22.94 14.12
N LEU A 209 -5.52 -22.57 13.09
CA LEU A 209 -6.59 -23.40 12.52
C LEU A 209 -6.09 -24.53 11.59
N GLY A 210 -4.78 -24.78 11.58
CA GLY A 210 -4.14 -25.92 10.96
C GLY A 210 -3.66 -25.70 9.53
N LEU A 211 -3.64 -24.47 9.00
CA LEU A 211 -2.93 -24.18 7.75
C LEU A 211 -1.41 -24.16 7.98
N ARG A 212 -0.65 -24.73 7.04
CA ARG A 212 0.81 -24.61 7.08
C ARG A 212 1.19 -23.13 6.93
N LEU A 213 2.20 -22.66 7.69
CA LEU A 213 2.58 -21.25 7.78
C LEU A 213 2.71 -20.53 6.42
N ASP A 214 3.34 -21.19 5.45
CA ASP A 214 3.49 -20.63 4.11
C ASP A 214 2.15 -20.40 3.42
N TRP A 215 1.21 -21.34 3.48
CA TRP A 215 -0.15 -21.14 2.99
C TRP A 215 -0.95 -20.13 3.81
N ALA A 216 -0.81 -20.16 5.14
CA ALA A 216 -1.48 -19.23 6.05
C ALA A 216 -1.10 -17.76 5.75
N PHE A 217 0.11 -17.52 5.23
CA PHE A 217 0.56 -16.19 4.84
C PHE A 217 0.44 -15.90 3.33
N ASN A 218 0.73 -16.87 2.45
CA ASN A 218 0.70 -16.72 0.99
C ASN A 218 -0.73 -16.57 0.47
N LEU A 219 -1.66 -17.43 0.92
CA LEU A 219 -3.03 -17.47 0.39
C LEU A 219 -3.79 -16.14 0.60
N PRO A 220 -3.91 -15.59 1.82
CA PRO A 220 -4.57 -14.29 1.99
C PRO A 220 -3.83 -13.18 1.23
N SER A 221 -2.50 -13.24 1.10
CA SER A 221 -1.73 -12.26 0.33
C SER A 221 -2.07 -12.26 -1.15
N ILE A 222 -2.15 -13.45 -1.78
CA ILE A 222 -2.50 -13.60 -3.20
C ILE A 222 -3.93 -13.11 -3.43
N LEU A 223 -4.87 -13.53 -2.57
CA LEU A 223 -6.26 -13.09 -2.66
C LEU A 223 -6.40 -11.58 -2.49
N SER A 224 -5.60 -10.97 -1.60
CA SER A 224 -5.59 -9.52 -1.35
C SER A 224 -5.14 -8.73 -2.58
N ILE A 225 -4.00 -9.09 -3.19
CA ILE A 225 -3.48 -8.34 -4.33
C ILE A 225 -4.32 -8.51 -5.59
N VAL A 226 -4.85 -9.70 -5.84
CA VAL A 226 -5.79 -9.94 -6.94
C VAL A 226 -7.09 -9.15 -6.69
N SER A 227 -7.59 -9.13 -5.44
CA SER A 227 -8.78 -8.36 -5.09
C SER A 227 -8.59 -6.86 -5.29
N PHE A 228 -7.45 -6.33 -4.86
CA PHE A 228 -7.07 -4.94 -5.11
C PHE A 228 -7.02 -4.63 -6.62
N LEU A 229 -6.40 -5.49 -7.44
CA LEU A 229 -6.29 -5.27 -8.88
C LEU A 229 -7.65 -5.31 -9.59
N MET A 230 -8.54 -6.21 -9.17
CA MET A 230 -9.92 -6.25 -9.66
C MET A 230 -10.68 -4.94 -9.35
N LEU A 231 -10.49 -4.39 -8.15
CA LEU A 231 -11.11 -3.12 -7.75
C LEU A 231 -10.45 -1.92 -8.43
N LEU A 232 -9.13 -1.93 -8.64
CA LEU A 232 -8.42 -0.88 -9.40
C LEU A 232 -8.89 -0.86 -10.86
N TYR A 233 -8.98 -2.03 -11.50
CA TYR A 233 -9.58 -2.18 -12.83
C TYR A 233 -11.00 -1.61 -12.85
N SER A 234 -11.83 -2.03 -11.90
CA SER A 234 -13.24 -1.63 -11.83
C SER A 234 -13.39 -0.13 -11.66
N PHE A 235 -12.57 0.48 -10.79
CA PHE A 235 -12.57 1.92 -10.58
C PHE A 235 -12.17 2.70 -11.83
N ALA A 236 -11.12 2.27 -12.55
CA ALA A 236 -10.71 2.90 -13.81
C ALA A 236 -11.82 2.82 -14.87
N VAL A 237 -12.52 1.68 -14.96
CA VAL A 237 -13.64 1.48 -15.89
C VAL A 237 -14.86 2.29 -15.49
N LEU A 238 -15.20 2.37 -14.20
CA LEU A 238 -16.28 3.24 -13.71
C LEU A 238 -15.98 4.71 -13.96
N LEU A 239 -14.72 5.11 -13.83
CA LEU A 239 -14.29 6.48 -14.00
C LEU A 239 -14.35 6.94 -15.46
N LEU A 240 -13.86 6.11 -16.40
CA LEU A 240 -13.59 6.51 -17.79
C LEU A 240 -14.39 5.73 -18.84
N GLY A 241 -15.11 4.68 -18.45
CA GLY A 241 -16.05 3.94 -19.31
C GLY A 241 -15.43 2.91 -20.25
N GLU A 242 -14.10 2.73 -20.24
CA GLU A 242 -13.39 1.87 -21.22
C GLU A 242 -12.60 0.76 -20.52
N LYS A 243 -12.92 -0.51 -20.85
CA LYS A 243 -12.28 -1.72 -20.28
C LYS A 243 -10.76 -1.76 -20.47
N ILE A 244 -10.28 -1.30 -21.64
CA ILE A 244 -8.84 -1.32 -21.96
C ILE A 244 -8.06 -0.38 -21.06
N ILE A 245 -8.65 0.74 -20.62
CA ILE A 245 -7.99 1.64 -19.66
C ILE A 245 -7.76 0.91 -18.32
N GLY A 246 -8.74 0.10 -17.87
CA GLY A 246 -8.57 -0.76 -16.70
C GLY A 246 -7.44 -1.78 -16.85
N VAL A 247 -7.32 -2.42 -18.02
CA VAL A 247 -6.22 -3.37 -18.30
C VAL A 247 -4.86 -2.67 -18.25
N VAL A 248 -4.71 -1.56 -18.98
CA VAL A 248 -3.45 -0.81 -19.04
C VAL A 248 -3.10 -0.24 -17.65
N THR A 249 -4.08 0.19 -16.86
CA THR A 249 -3.85 0.62 -15.47
C THR A 249 -3.21 -0.50 -14.64
N GLY A 250 -3.69 -1.75 -14.76
CA GLY A 250 -3.07 -2.90 -14.08
C GLY A 250 -1.64 -3.18 -14.55
N ILE A 251 -1.36 -3.02 -15.84
CA ILE A 251 -0.01 -3.17 -16.40
C ILE A 251 0.93 -2.08 -15.85
N LEU A 252 0.48 -0.83 -15.79
CA LEU A 252 1.24 0.30 -15.24
C LEU A 252 1.39 0.24 -13.71
N PHE A 253 0.45 -0.40 -13.01
CA PHE A 253 0.64 -0.77 -11.61
C PHE A 253 1.81 -1.76 -11.47
N PHE A 254 1.88 -2.75 -12.36
CA PHE A 254 2.89 -3.80 -12.29
C PHE A 254 4.27 -3.32 -12.75
N PHE A 255 4.35 -2.37 -13.69
CA PHE A 255 5.61 -1.84 -14.20
C PHE A 255 5.75 -0.34 -13.92
N ARG A 256 6.65 0.02 -13.00
CA ARG A 256 6.90 1.43 -12.66
C ARG A 256 7.54 2.21 -13.80
N SER A 257 7.18 3.49 -13.88
CA SER A 257 7.89 4.50 -14.66
C SER A 257 9.08 5.04 -13.88
N SER A 258 10.24 5.19 -14.51
CA SER A 258 11.42 5.85 -13.95
C SER A 258 12.50 5.99 -15.03
N PHE A 259 13.39 6.97 -14.88
CA PHE A 259 14.60 7.06 -15.71
C PHE A 259 15.77 6.20 -15.21
N ALA A 260 15.62 5.49 -14.10
CA ALA A 260 16.64 4.60 -13.53
C ALA A 260 17.22 3.60 -14.54
N PHE A 261 16.43 3.08 -15.48
CA PHE A 261 16.94 2.23 -16.55
C PHE A 261 17.98 2.93 -17.42
N PHE A 262 17.73 4.18 -17.81
CA PHE A 262 18.65 4.96 -18.64
C PHE A 262 19.91 5.34 -17.86
N THR A 263 19.73 5.76 -16.60
CA THR A 263 20.85 6.04 -15.71
C THR A 263 21.73 4.81 -15.53
N PHE A 264 21.14 3.63 -15.30
CA PHE A 264 21.85 2.35 -15.20
C PHE A 264 22.66 2.00 -16.45
N ILE A 265 22.05 2.03 -17.65
CA ILE A 265 22.78 1.66 -18.87
C ILE A 265 23.91 2.65 -19.18
N THR A 266 23.75 3.92 -18.81
CA THR A 266 24.77 4.96 -19.05
C THR A 266 25.92 4.90 -18.04
N GLY A 267 25.72 4.23 -16.91
CA GLY A 267 26.79 3.92 -15.96
C GLY A 267 27.66 2.75 -16.37
N LYS A 268 27.52 2.24 -17.59
CA LYS A 268 28.32 1.14 -18.14
C LYS A 268 29.14 1.60 -19.33
N PRO A 269 30.34 1.03 -19.55
CA PRO A 269 31.18 1.38 -20.70
C PRO A 269 30.51 1.11 -22.05
N SER A 270 29.67 0.05 -22.13
CA SER A 270 28.91 -0.26 -23.34
C SER A 270 27.50 -0.81 -23.05
N ILE A 271 26.57 -0.63 -24.00
CA ILE A 271 25.21 -1.20 -23.93
C ILE A 271 25.26 -2.73 -23.83
N LYS A 272 26.23 -3.38 -24.49
CA LYS A 272 26.39 -4.84 -24.45
C LYS A 272 26.69 -5.34 -23.04
N GLU A 273 27.54 -4.63 -22.30
CA GLU A 273 27.84 -4.93 -20.90
C GLU A 273 26.64 -4.64 -20.01
N ALA A 274 25.94 -3.51 -20.21
CA ALA A 274 24.72 -3.20 -19.48
C ALA A 274 23.66 -4.31 -19.61
N LEU A 275 23.43 -4.81 -20.84
CA LEU A 275 22.49 -5.91 -21.08
C LEU A 275 22.96 -7.25 -20.49
N LYS A 276 24.28 -7.48 -20.40
CA LYS A 276 24.85 -8.67 -19.73
C LYS A 276 24.61 -8.60 -18.22
N GLU A 277 24.86 -7.45 -17.61
CA GLU A 277 24.62 -7.24 -16.18
C GLU A 277 23.14 -7.27 -15.82
N LEU A 278 22.26 -6.71 -16.67
CA LEU A 278 20.81 -6.71 -16.47
C LEU A 278 20.26 -8.12 -16.17
N LYS A 279 20.86 -9.16 -16.79
CA LYS A 279 20.46 -10.57 -16.58
C LYS A 279 20.80 -11.09 -15.18
N ASN A 280 21.84 -10.57 -14.55
CA ASN A 280 22.40 -11.06 -13.28
C ASN A 280 22.16 -10.09 -12.12
N LEU A 281 21.33 -9.06 -12.29
CA LEU A 281 21.06 -8.09 -11.24
C LEU A 281 20.50 -8.75 -9.98
N LYS A 282 21.05 -8.36 -8.83
CA LYS A 282 20.55 -8.71 -7.49
C LYS A 282 20.20 -7.48 -6.65
N GLU A 283 20.37 -6.29 -7.21
CA GLU A 283 20.03 -5.01 -6.60
C GLU A 283 19.14 -4.22 -7.56
N HIS A 284 18.18 -3.49 -6.99
CA HIS A 284 17.29 -2.64 -7.77
C HIS A 284 18.05 -1.46 -8.36
N ILE A 285 17.70 -1.09 -9.59
CA ILE A 285 18.40 -0.06 -10.35
C ILE A 285 17.86 1.34 -10.06
N GLY A 286 18.76 2.32 -10.04
CA GLY A 286 18.48 3.75 -9.95
C GLY A 286 19.41 4.46 -8.96
N ASN A 287 19.39 5.79 -9.00
CA ASN A 287 20.35 6.64 -8.26
C ASN A 287 19.71 7.48 -7.15
N THR A 288 18.43 7.27 -6.89
CA THR A 288 17.71 7.79 -5.73
C THR A 288 18.17 7.07 -4.46
N LEU A 289 18.05 7.74 -3.30
CA LEU A 289 18.46 7.18 -2.02
C LEU A 289 17.63 5.93 -1.68
N ASN A 290 18.29 4.86 -1.25
CA ASN A 290 17.72 3.55 -0.90
C ASN A 290 16.99 2.83 -2.05
N GLU A 291 17.33 3.15 -3.30
CA GLU A 291 16.70 2.51 -4.47
C GLU A 291 16.94 1.00 -4.49
N GLU A 292 18.10 0.54 -4.00
CA GLU A 292 18.50 -0.87 -3.92
C GLU A 292 17.55 -1.71 -3.05
N TRP A 293 16.79 -1.08 -2.14
CA TRP A 293 15.78 -1.75 -1.34
C TRP A 293 14.55 -2.12 -2.16
N GLY A 294 14.37 -1.55 -3.36
CA GLY A 294 13.22 -1.81 -4.23
C GLY A 294 11.94 -1.15 -3.73
N LEU A 295 12.04 0.03 -3.11
CA LEU A 295 10.92 0.76 -2.48
C LEU A 295 9.79 1.13 -3.44
N TYR A 296 10.00 1.08 -4.75
CA TYR A 296 9.01 1.42 -5.78
C TYR A 296 8.73 0.26 -6.74
N ALA A 297 9.37 -0.90 -6.49
CA ALA A 297 9.30 -2.07 -7.35
C ALA A 297 8.17 -3.03 -6.92
N GLN A 298 7.93 -4.06 -7.72
CA GLN A 298 6.96 -5.13 -7.42
C GLN A 298 7.28 -5.84 -6.09
N LYS A 299 8.56 -5.81 -5.69
CA LYS A 299 9.07 -6.33 -4.42
C LYS A 299 8.27 -5.83 -3.22
N VAL A 300 7.83 -4.56 -3.20
CA VAL A 300 7.07 -4.00 -2.06
C VAL A 300 5.82 -4.81 -1.76
N TYR A 301 5.10 -5.27 -2.78
CA TYR A 301 3.86 -6.02 -2.59
C TYR A 301 4.09 -7.48 -2.16
N VAL A 302 5.28 -8.02 -2.45
CA VAL A 302 5.70 -9.36 -2.01
C VAL A 302 6.20 -9.32 -0.55
N ASN A 303 6.91 -8.26 -0.19
CA ASN A 303 7.49 -8.02 1.13
C ASN A 303 6.42 -7.55 2.14
N GLN A 304 5.64 -6.52 1.77
CA GLN A 304 4.56 -5.95 2.59
C GLN A 304 3.20 -6.55 2.22
N ARG A 305 2.99 -7.84 2.52
CA ARG A 305 1.79 -8.60 2.12
C ARG A 305 0.45 -8.05 2.60
N HIS A 306 0.48 -7.26 3.65
CA HIS A 306 -0.67 -6.59 4.24
C HIS A 306 -1.08 -5.32 3.46
N LEU A 307 -0.18 -4.72 2.68
CA LEU A 307 -0.41 -3.49 1.93
C LEU A 307 -1.55 -3.64 0.89
N PRO A 308 -1.55 -4.66 -0.01
CA PRO A 308 -2.61 -4.81 -1.01
C PRO A 308 -4.01 -5.01 -0.41
N PHE A 309 -4.12 -5.61 0.78
CA PHE A 309 -5.41 -5.80 1.44
C PHE A 309 -6.10 -4.45 1.71
N VAL A 310 -5.37 -3.52 2.32
CA VAL A 310 -5.92 -2.19 2.64
C VAL A 310 -6.05 -1.31 1.40
N LEU A 311 -5.17 -1.46 0.40
CA LEU A 311 -5.38 -0.82 -0.91
C LEU A 311 -6.69 -1.26 -1.55
N GLY A 312 -7.06 -2.54 -1.44
CA GLY A 312 -8.35 -3.04 -1.88
C GLY A 312 -9.52 -2.38 -1.15
N ILE A 313 -9.43 -2.24 0.18
CA ILE A 313 -10.43 -1.52 0.98
C ILE A 313 -10.54 -0.05 0.55
N MET A 314 -9.42 0.62 0.33
CA MET A 314 -9.40 1.99 -0.20
C MET A 314 -10.10 2.08 -1.55
N MET A 315 -9.83 1.16 -2.48
CA MET A 315 -10.51 1.14 -3.78
C MET A 315 -12.02 0.88 -3.66
N LEU A 316 -12.46 0.02 -2.73
CA LEU A 316 -13.87 -0.19 -2.45
C LEU A 316 -14.54 1.12 -1.97
N VAL A 317 -13.92 1.83 -1.04
CA VAL A 317 -14.41 3.13 -0.55
C VAL A 317 -14.50 4.14 -1.71
N LEU A 318 -13.45 4.23 -2.53
CA LEU A 318 -13.43 5.13 -3.70
C LEU A 318 -14.53 4.78 -4.72
N ILE A 319 -14.79 3.49 -4.98
CA ILE A 319 -15.87 3.05 -5.88
C ILE A 319 -17.25 3.48 -5.37
N VAL A 320 -17.53 3.31 -4.08
CA VAL A 320 -18.85 3.65 -3.50
C VAL A 320 -19.07 5.16 -3.46
N ILE A 321 -18.00 5.94 -3.27
CA ILE A 321 -18.04 7.39 -3.15
C ILE A 321 -17.98 8.11 -4.52
N LEU A 322 -17.43 7.47 -5.55
CA LEU A 322 -17.27 8.02 -6.90
C LEU A 322 -18.54 8.66 -7.49
N PRO A 323 -19.76 8.10 -7.32
CA PRO A 323 -20.98 8.73 -7.83
C PRO A 323 -21.22 10.15 -7.30
N LEU A 324 -20.82 10.46 -6.05
CA LEU A 324 -21.00 11.80 -5.46
C LEU A 324 -20.14 12.84 -6.19
N PHE A 325 -18.95 12.44 -6.62
CA PHE A 325 -18.06 13.26 -7.44
C PHE A 325 -18.61 13.44 -8.86
N ILE A 326 -19.03 12.34 -9.50
CA ILE A 326 -19.59 12.38 -10.86
C ILE A 326 -20.83 13.27 -10.90
N LYS A 327 -21.73 13.18 -9.90
CA LYS A 327 -22.91 14.04 -9.79
C LYS A 327 -22.56 15.53 -9.78
N MET A 328 -21.53 15.95 -9.02
CA MET A 328 -21.07 17.35 -9.03
C MET A 328 -20.58 17.76 -10.40
N MET A 329 -19.74 16.92 -11.03
CA MET A 329 -19.19 17.22 -12.36
C MET A 329 -20.26 17.29 -13.44
N THR A 330 -21.30 16.46 -13.35
CA THR A 330 -22.46 16.48 -14.26
C THR A 330 -23.30 17.73 -14.07
N SER A 331 -23.60 18.15 -12.83
CA SER A 331 -24.36 19.39 -12.58
C SER A 331 -23.61 20.64 -13.03
N ILE A 332 -22.30 20.72 -12.80
CA ILE A 332 -21.46 21.78 -13.40
C ILE A 332 -21.46 21.67 -14.94
N GLY A 333 -21.43 20.42 -15.44
CA GLY A 333 -21.73 20.01 -16.81
C GLY A 333 -22.86 20.81 -17.45
N GLU A 334 -24.04 20.60 -16.90
CA GLU A 334 -25.34 21.14 -17.33
C GLU A 334 -25.37 22.67 -17.28
N LEU A 335 -24.93 23.30 -16.18
CA LEU A 335 -24.89 24.77 -16.04
C LEU A 335 -24.09 25.47 -17.14
N TYR A 336 -22.97 24.88 -17.54
CA TYR A 336 -22.17 25.42 -18.65
C TYR A 336 -22.88 25.25 -19.99
N GLN A 337 -23.56 24.11 -20.22
CA GLN A 337 -24.30 23.89 -21.46
C GLN A 337 -25.46 24.87 -21.58
N GLU A 338 -26.17 25.15 -20.49
CA GLU A 338 -27.20 26.19 -20.44
C GLU A 338 -26.64 27.57 -20.76
N ARG A 339 -25.46 27.91 -20.22
CA ARG A 339 -24.78 29.18 -20.55
C ARG A 339 -24.46 29.30 -22.04
N VAL A 340 -23.90 28.24 -22.65
CA VAL A 340 -23.55 28.24 -24.07
C VAL A 340 -24.81 28.40 -24.94
N LYS A 341 -25.89 27.67 -24.60
CA LYS A 341 -27.18 27.83 -25.29
C LYS A 341 -27.73 29.25 -25.21
N LYS A 342 -27.71 29.86 -24.02
CA LYS A 342 -28.16 31.25 -23.85
C LYS A 342 -27.32 32.24 -24.65
N SER A 343 -26.00 32.06 -24.71
CA SER A 343 -25.14 32.93 -25.53
C SER A 343 -25.36 32.77 -27.03
N ASP A 344 -25.81 31.59 -27.49
CA ASP A 344 -26.16 31.35 -28.89
C ASP A 344 -27.57 31.89 -29.23
N GLU A 345 -28.49 31.93 -28.26
CA GLU A 345 -29.87 32.44 -28.41
C GLU A 345 -29.98 33.98 -28.23
N GLU A 346 -29.11 34.63 -27.45
CA GLU A 346 -29.11 36.09 -27.16
C GLU A 346 -28.59 36.98 -28.32
N GLN A 347 -28.58 36.51 -29.56
CA GLN A 347 -28.40 37.37 -30.75
C GLN A 347 -29.63 38.23 -31.10
N MET A 348 -30.70 38.19 -30.30
CA MET A 348 -31.89 39.06 -30.41
C MET A 348 -31.93 40.00 -29.19
N PRO A 349 -32.07 41.33 -29.38
CA PRO A 349 -32.00 42.29 -28.28
C PRO A 349 -33.32 42.30 -27.50
N ASP A 350 -33.29 41.88 -26.25
CA ASP A 350 -34.41 42.12 -25.33
C ASP A 350 -33.88 42.55 -23.95
N GLU A 351 -34.17 43.79 -23.59
CA GLU A 351 -33.47 44.59 -22.55
C GLU A 351 -33.90 44.28 -21.10
N ASN A 352 -34.72 43.26 -20.82
CA ASN A 352 -35.24 43.04 -19.45
C ASN A 352 -35.23 41.57 -19.00
N LYS A 353 -34.04 40.98 -18.89
CA LYS A 353 -33.82 39.79 -18.06
C LYS A 353 -32.63 40.00 -17.13
N ASP A 354 -32.90 40.08 -15.83
CA ASP A 354 -31.91 39.91 -14.77
C ASP A 354 -31.22 38.54 -14.94
N SER A 355 -30.16 38.50 -15.75
CA SER A 355 -29.38 37.29 -15.96
C SER A 355 -28.53 37.05 -14.72
N GLU A 356 -28.93 36.08 -13.91
CA GLU A 356 -28.11 35.62 -12.79
C GLU A 356 -26.75 35.19 -13.35
N SER A 357 -25.68 35.94 -13.00
CA SER A 357 -24.33 35.71 -13.50
C SER A 357 -23.94 34.24 -13.35
N PHE A 358 -23.34 33.63 -14.39
CA PHE A 358 -22.87 32.23 -14.36
C PHE A 358 -22.06 31.91 -13.09
N TRP A 359 -21.23 32.84 -12.63
CA TRP A 359 -20.45 32.69 -11.40
C TRP A 359 -21.33 32.60 -10.15
N LYS A 360 -22.41 33.38 -10.09
CA LYS A 360 -23.39 33.31 -9.01
C LYS A 360 -24.11 31.96 -9.02
N SER A 361 -24.54 31.46 -10.18
CA SER A 361 -25.16 30.13 -10.32
C SER A 361 -24.18 28.99 -10.01
N TYR A 362 -22.92 29.10 -10.44
CA TYR A 362 -21.85 28.16 -10.13
C TYR A 362 -21.58 28.10 -8.63
N VAL A 363 -21.38 29.25 -7.98
CA VAL A 363 -21.14 29.32 -6.52
C VAL A 363 -22.37 28.83 -5.75
N LYS A 364 -23.57 29.18 -6.20
CA LYS A 364 -24.82 28.69 -5.62
C LYS A 364 -24.92 27.16 -5.69
N GLU A 365 -24.65 26.56 -6.85
CA GLU A 365 -24.70 25.10 -7.01
C GLU A 365 -23.57 24.40 -6.24
N PHE A 366 -22.35 24.94 -6.32
CA PHE A 366 -21.15 24.32 -5.76
C PHE A 366 -21.05 24.47 -4.24
N ILE A 367 -21.42 25.63 -3.68
CA ILE A 367 -21.25 25.97 -2.25
C ILE A 367 -22.59 26.04 -1.53
N PHE A 368 -23.56 26.81 -2.03
CA PHE A 368 -24.75 27.14 -1.22
C PHE A 368 -25.93 26.18 -1.38
N SER A 369 -25.88 25.24 -2.33
CA SER A 369 -26.98 24.31 -2.56
C SER A 369 -27.09 23.30 -1.41
N LYS A 370 -28.32 22.99 -0.99
CA LYS A 370 -28.58 21.94 0.01
C LYS A 370 -27.96 20.60 -0.42
N ASN A 371 -28.07 20.26 -1.69
CA ASN A 371 -27.53 19.03 -2.28
C ASN A 371 -26.00 18.98 -2.28
N ALA A 372 -25.31 20.12 -2.21
CA ALA A 372 -23.86 20.15 -2.08
C ALA A 372 -23.38 19.67 -0.69
N TRP A 373 -24.22 19.76 0.34
CA TRP A 373 -23.82 19.42 1.72
C TRP A 373 -24.53 18.20 2.29
N ILE A 374 -25.87 18.15 2.20
CA ILE A 374 -26.69 17.13 2.87
C ILE A 374 -26.28 15.74 2.36
N PRO A 375 -25.99 14.76 3.24
CA PRO A 375 -25.62 13.41 2.83
C PRO A 375 -26.70 12.76 1.98
N GLU A 376 -26.32 12.03 0.95
CA GLU A 376 -27.27 11.16 0.24
C GLU A 376 -27.66 9.96 1.11
N SER A 377 -26.69 9.42 1.85
CA SER A 377 -26.92 8.34 2.81
C SER A 377 -25.96 8.43 3.99
N ILE A 378 -26.50 8.79 5.16
CA ILE A 378 -25.76 8.75 6.42
C ILE A 378 -25.28 7.33 6.72
N PHE A 379 -26.15 6.33 6.47
CA PHE A 379 -25.84 4.93 6.70
C PHE A 379 -24.62 4.45 5.91
N THR A 380 -24.55 4.77 4.62
CA THR A 380 -23.39 4.45 3.76
C THR A 380 -22.13 5.13 4.29
N SER A 381 -22.23 6.39 4.75
CA SER A 381 -21.11 7.13 5.36
C SER A 381 -20.56 6.41 6.59
N VAL A 382 -21.45 5.92 7.46
CA VAL A 382 -21.09 5.16 8.66
C VAL A 382 -20.44 3.83 8.30
N VAL A 383 -21.04 3.06 7.39
CA VAL A 383 -20.49 1.76 6.96
C VAL A 383 -19.08 1.91 6.39
N LEU A 384 -18.87 2.86 5.49
CA LEU A 384 -17.53 3.11 4.91
C LEU A 384 -16.54 3.63 5.95
N GLY A 385 -17.00 4.52 6.85
CA GLY A 385 -16.18 5.06 7.94
C GLY A 385 -15.68 3.96 8.88
N VAL A 386 -16.55 2.98 9.19
CA VAL A 386 -16.21 1.80 10.00
C VAL A 386 -15.27 0.87 9.25
N ILE A 387 -15.56 0.50 8.00
CA ILE A 387 -14.71 -0.38 7.20
C ILE A 387 -13.29 0.20 7.07
N LEU A 388 -13.18 1.49 6.72
CA LEU A 388 -11.89 2.15 6.59
C LEU A 388 -11.20 2.31 7.95
N GLY A 389 -11.92 2.70 9.00
CA GLY A 389 -11.40 2.84 10.37
C GLY A 389 -10.83 1.55 10.94
N LEU A 390 -11.52 0.42 10.74
CA LEU A 390 -11.06 -0.91 11.15
C LEU A 390 -9.79 -1.36 10.40
N SER A 391 -9.45 -0.75 9.27
CA SER A 391 -8.23 -1.11 8.52
C SER A 391 -6.95 -0.39 9.02
N SER A 392 -7.05 0.47 10.03
CA SER A 392 -5.94 1.28 10.54
C SER A 392 -4.75 0.44 11.06
N PHE A 393 -5.01 -0.60 11.86
CA PHE A 393 -3.97 -1.55 12.32
C PHE A 393 -3.69 -2.71 11.35
N TRP A 394 -4.27 -2.67 10.14
CA TRP A 394 -3.86 -3.52 9.02
C TRP A 394 -2.78 -2.82 8.18
N ASN A 395 -2.99 -1.53 7.86
CA ASN A 395 -1.98 -0.65 7.29
C ASN A 395 -2.41 0.83 7.44
N GLY A 396 -1.84 1.54 8.43
CA GLY A 396 -2.22 2.93 8.71
C GLY A 396 -1.84 3.92 7.61
N ALA A 397 -0.77 3.67 6.85
CA ALA A 397 -0.34 4.56 5.78
C ALA A 397 -1.37 4.60 4.63
N VAL A 398 -1.99 3.46 4.28
CA VAL A 398 -3.06 3.44 3.28
C VAL A 398 -4.30 4.18 3.78
N VAL A 399 -4.65 4.06 5.06
CA VAL A 399 -5.79 4.79 5.65
C VAL A 399 -5.56 6.31 5.58
N ILE A 400 -4.36 6.78 5.92
CA ILE A 400 -3.98 8.20 5.79
C ILE A 400 -4.06 8.63 4.32
N ALA A 401 -3.51 7.85 3.39
CA ALA A 401 -3.58 8.15 1.96
C ALA A 401 -5.02 8.23 1.45
N ALA A 402 -5.90 7.31 1.90
CA ALA A 402 -7.31 7.31 1.57
C ALA A 402 -8.00 8.59 2.06
N LEU A 403 -7.77 8.99 3.32
CA LEU A 403 -8.31 10.22 3.88
C LEU A 403 -7.83 11.48 3.12
N LEU A 404 -6.56 11.52 2.72
CA LEU A 404 -6.01 12.62 1.90
C LEU A 404 -6.70 12.73 0.53
N VAL A 405 -6.85 11.60 -0.17
CA VAL A 405 -7.55 11.57 -1.47
C VAL A 405 -9.02 11.96 -1.30
N LEU A 406 -9.69 11.40 -0.29
CA LEU A 406 -11.10 11.67 0.00
C LEU A 406 -11.34 13.12 0.40
N PHE A 407 -10.42 13.75 1.12
CA PHE A 407 -10.50 15.17 1.47
C PHE A 407 -10.55 16.07 0.23
N VAL A 408 -9.61 15.87 -0.70
CA VAL A 408 -9.61 16.66 -1.95
C VAL A 408 -10.83 16.33 -2.81
N MET A 409 -11.22 15.05 -2.91
CA MET A 409 -12.45 14.69 -3.61
C MET A 409 -13.69 15.35 -2.99
N ALA A 410 -13.78 15.45 -1.66
CA ALA A 410 -14.89 16.08 -0.96
C ALA A 410 -15.07 17.54 -1.39
N VAL A 411 -13.98 18.29 -1.59
CA VAL A 411 -14.04 19.67 -2.08
C VAL A 411 -14.82 19.76 -3.40
N PHE A 412 -14.62 18.78 -4.29
CA PHE A 412 -15.18 18.75 -5.64
C PHE A 412 -16.41 17.84 -5.80
N SER A 413 -17.02 17.37 -4.71
CA SER A 413 -18.16 16.45 -4.73
C SER A 413 -19.43 17.08 -4.16
N LYS A 414 -20.59 16.53 -4.53
CA LYS A 414 -21.85 16.76 -3.82
C LYS A 414 -21.86 16.01 -2.50
N HIS A 415 -22.82 16.34 -1.62
CA HIS A 415 -23.04 15.64 -0.36
C HIS A 415 -21.81 15.66 0.57
N ARG A 416 -21.10 16.78 0.71
CA ARG A 416 -19.81 16.86 1.43
C ARG A 416 -19.84 16.36 2.87
N LEU A 417 -20.98 16.46 3.56
CA LEU A 417 -21.12 15.95 4.93
C LEU A 417 -20.98 14.40 4.99
N GLN A 418 -21.27 13.69 3.90
CA GLN A 418 -21.02 12.24 3.78
C GLN A 418 -19.54 11.90 3.91
N TYR A 419 -18.65 12.69 3.26
CA TYR A 419 -17.20 12.54 3.39
C TYR A 419 -16.73 12.85 4.81
N LEU A 420 -17.27 13.91 5.40
CA LEU A 420 -16.91 14.33 6.75
C LEU A 420 -17.30 13.27 7.80
N ILE A 421 -18.53 12.76 7.76
CA ILE A 421 -19.00 11.70 8.68
C ILE A 421 -18.09 10.46 8.57
N MET A 422 -17.81 10.02 7.33
CA MET A 422 -16.93 8.89 7.08
C MET A 422 -15.53 9.13 7.66
N ALA A 423 -14.91 10.28 7.37
CA ALA A 423 -13.59 10.64 7.85
C ALA A 423 -13.53 10.73 9.38
N SER A 424 -14.53 11.35 10.02
CA SER A 424 -14.61 11.45 11.48
C SER A 424 -14.67 10.08 12.14
N ILE A 425 -15.51 9.16 11.64
CA ILE A 425 -15.60 7.80 12.18
C ILE A 425 -14.28 7.05 12.00
N THR A 426 -13.66 7.15 10.81
CA THR A 426 -12.36 6.53 10.54
C THR A 426 -11.29 7.02 11.52
N VAL A 427 -11.18 8.34 11.74
CA VAL A 427 -10.19 8.94 12.65
C VAL A 427 -10.45 8.54 14.10
N VAL A 428 -11.71 8.57 14.56
CA VAL A 428 -12.08 8.14 15.92
C VAL A 428 -11.71 6.68 16.15
N LEU A 429 -12.05 5.78 15.21
CA LEU A 429 -11.70 4.37 15.33
C LEU A 429 -10.19 4.12 15.29
N ALA A 430 -9.46 4.84 14.44
CA ALA A 430 -8.00 4.76 14.38
C ALA A 430 -7.39 5.21 15.73
N TYR A 431 -7.86 6.32 16.28
CA TYR A 431 -7.43 6.83 17.58
C TYR A 431 -7.72 5.85 18.71
N CYS A 432 -8.93 5.30 18.78
CA CYS A 432 -9.29 4.28 19.77
C CYS A 432 -8.40 3.04 19.68
N GLN A 433 -8.10 2.56 18.47
CA GLN A 433 -7.16 1.45 18.28
C GLN A 433 -5.75 1.81 18.76
N THR A 434 -5.25 3.01 18.43
CA THR A 434 -3.93 3.47 18.89
C THR A 434 -3.86 3.53 20.42
N GLN A 435 -4.85 4.10 21.09
CA GLN A 435 -4.90 4.13 22.56
C GLN A 435 -4.93 2.73 23.18
N PHE A 436 -5.57 1.77 22.50
CA PHE A 436 -5.68 0.40 22.99
C PHE A 436 -4.37 -0.40 22.84
N PHE A 437 -3.64 -0.25 21.72
CA PHE A 437 -2.43 -1.02 21.43
C PHE A 437 -1.12 -0.33 21.83
N VAL A 438 -1.13 0.99 21.94
CA VAL A 438 0.05 1.81 22.27
C VAL A 438 -0.23 2.49 23.61
N LYS A 439 -0.12 1.72 24.69
CA LYS A 439 -0.59 2.10 26.04
C LYS A 439 0.35 3.06 26.76
N SER A 440 1.64 3.09 26.42
CA SER A 440 2.61 4.04 26.98
C SER A 440 3.90 4.10 26.15
N GLY A 441 4.14 5.22 25.47
CA GLY A 441 5.42 5.51 24.81
C GLY A 441 5.26 6.15 23.43
N GLY A 442 5.40 7.48 23.39
CA GLY A 442 5.51 8.29 22.16
C GLY A 442 4.28 8.26 21.23
N SER A 443 4.12 9.32 20.44
CA SER A 443 3.20 9.24 19.30
C SER A 443 3.81 8.34 18.22
N VAL A 444 3.02 7.41 17.66
CA VAL A 444 3.42 6.59 16.50
C VAL A 444 3.72 7.49 15.29
N VAL A 445 3.15 8.71 15.27
CA VAL A 445 3.34 9.72 14.24
C VAL A 445 3.80 11.05 14.84
N SER A 446 4.86 11.64 14.30
CA SER A 446 5.41 12.93 14.71
C SER A 446 5.54 13.83 13.47
N PRO A 447 4.41 14.40 12.98
CA PRO A 447 4.42 15.15 11.73
C PRO A 447 5.28 16.42 11.83
N SER A 448 6.24 16.59 10.93
CA SER A 448 6.94 17.87 10.69
C SER A 448 6.88 18.26 9.21
N ILE A 449 6.93 19.57 8.93
CA ILE A 449 7.03 20.06 7.55
C ILE A 449 8.44 19.75 7.06
N TYR A 450 8.53 18.80 6.14
CA TYR A 450 9.78 18.26 5.64
C TYR A 450 9.73 18.21 4.12
N ILE A 451 10.56 19.02 3.47
CA ILE A 451 10.52 19.18 2.02
C ILE A 451 11.56 18.30 1.34
N GLY A 452 11.09 17.54 0.35
CA GLY A 452 11.95 16.81 -0.58
C GLY A 452 12.09 15.33 -0.31
N PHE A 453 11.44 14.78 0.71
CA PHE A 453 11.45 13.33 0.96
C PHE A 453 12.90 12.77 0.94
N LEU A 454 13.20 11.81 0.08
CA LEU A 454 14.53 11.20 -0.07
C LEU A 454 15.43 11.91 -1.10
N ALA A 455 15.08 13.13 -1.53
CA ALA A 455 15.92 13.92 -2.42
C ALA A 455 17.25 14.25 -1.75
N ASN A 456 18.35 14.03 -2.47
CA ASN A 456 19.65 14.54 -2.05
C ASN A 456 19.71 16.05 -2.32
N THR A 457 19.72 16.85 -1.25
CA THR A 457 19.68 18.32 -1.30
C THR A 457 21.06 18.96 -1.17
N ASN A 458 22.15 18.18 -1.29
CA ASN A 458 23.54 18.63 -1.15
C ASN A 458 23.78 19.44 0.15
N GLY A 459 23.18 19.00 1.25
CA GLY A 459 23.36 19.59 2.57
C GLY A 459 22.36 20.70 2.93
N LEU A 460 21.41 21.07 2.07
CA LEU A 460 20.33 21.98 2.45
C LEU A 460 19.37 21.29 3.44
N GLU A 461 19.09 21.94 4.57
CA GLU A 461 18.14 21.47 5.59
C GLU A 461 16.74 21.26 4.98
N GLN A 462 16.18 20.07 5.19
CA GLN A 462 14.89 19.67 4.63
C GLN A 462 13.74 19.90 5.61
N ASP A 463 14.01 19.91 6.92
CA ASP A 463 13.01 20.25 7.93
C ASP A 463 12.81 21.77 7.98
N LEU A 464 11.80 22.25 7.25
CA LEU A 464 11.47 23.67 7.21
C LEU A 464 10.93 24.19 8.54
N SER A 465 10.36 23.32 9.37
CA SER A 465 9.88 23.72 10.71
C SER A 465 11.07 24.12 11.57
N ARG A 466 12.13 23.31 11.54
CA ARG A 466 13.41 23.60 12.20
C ARG A 466 14.10 24.81 11.59
N TYR A 467 14.15 24.92 10.26
CA TYR A 467 14.77 26.05 9.59
C TYR A 467 14.06 27.38 9.92
N PHE A 468 12.73 27.36 9.95
CA PHE A 468 11.89 28.50 10.33
C PHE A 468 12.15 28.96 11.76
N ALA A 469 12.21 28.02 12.71
CA ALA A 469 12.50 28.33 14.10
C ALA A 469 13.84 29.06 14.28
N ASN A 470 14.83 28.78 13.43
CA ASN A 470 16.16 29.36 13.51
C ASN A 470 16.35 30.64 12.68
N ASN A 471 15.60 30.82 11.57
CA ASN A 471 15.89 31.87 10.57
C ASN A 471 14.69 32.78 10.22
N GLY A 472 13.48 32.46 10.67
CA GLY A 472 12.26 33.22 10.37
C GLY A 472 11.67 32.99 8.98
N LEU A 473 10.55 33.66 8.69
CA LEU A 473 9.70 33.36 7.53
C LEU A 473 10.37 33.60 6.17
N TRP A 474 10.96 34.78 5.96
CA TRP A 474 11.50 35.18 4.65
C TRP A 474 12.69 34.31 4.22
N ALA A 475 13.62 34.05 5.14
CA ALA A 475 14.72 33.12 4.90
C ALA A 475 14.21 31.71 4.60
N THR A 476 13.16 31.25 5.29
CA THR A 476 12.54 29.94 5.03
C THR A 476 11.91 29.87 3.64
N LEU A 477 11.26 30.95 3.19
CA LEU A 477 10.69 31.01 1.83
C LEU A 477 11.78 30.96 0.76
N GLU A 478 12.87 31.71 0.93
CA GLU A 478 14.01 31.67 0.02
C GLU A 478 14.66 30.26 0.01
N HIS A 479 14.85 29.67 1.20
CA HIS A 479 15.39 28.32 1.35
C HIS A 479 14.50 27.26 0.70
N PHE A 480 13.18 27.38 0.83
CA PHE A 480 12.23 26.53 0.13
C PHE A 480 12.42 26.58 -1.40
N PHE A 481 12.58 27.76 -1.99
CA PHE A 481 12.83 27.87 -3.43
C PHE A 481 14.16 27.23 -3.85
N LYS A 482 15.20 27.26 -2.99
CA LYS A 482 16.48 26.57 -3.23
C LYS A 482 16.35 25.04 -3.24
N LEU A 483 15.38 24.47 -2.52
CA LEU A 483 15.12 23.03 -2.50
C LEU A 483 14.44 22.52 -3.79
N ILE A 484 13.64 23.35 -4.46
CA ILE A 484 12.80 22.92 -5.60
C ILE A 484 13.57 22.17 -6.70
N PRO A 485 14.75 22.62 -7.17
CA PRO A 485 15.49 21.89 -8.22
C PRO A 485 15.87 20.46 -7.82
N TYR A 486 16.33 20.26 -6.57
CA TYR A 486 16.71 18.95 -6.04
C TYR A 486 15.51 18.01 -5.94
N VAL A 487 14.40 18.51 -5.40
CA VAL A 487 13.16 17.75 -5.28
C VAL A 487 12.58 17.39 -6.65
N THR A 488 12.63 18.34 -7.58
CA THR A 488 12.18 18.13 -8.96
C THR A 488 13.04 17.10 -9.67
N ALA A 489 14.37 17.19 -9.55
CA ALA A 489 15.28 16.22 -10.14
C ALA A 489 15.08 14.81 -9.56
N PHE A 490 14.86 14.70 -8.24
CA PHE A 490 14.51 13.44 -7.58
C PHE A 490 13.24 12.83 -8.18
N TYR A 491 12.16 13.59 -8.31
CA TYR A 491 10.91 13.06 -8.85
C TYR A 491 10.95 12.77 -10.35
N ILE A 492 11.75 13.50 -11.13
CA ILE A 492 11.97 13.19 -12.55
C ILE A 492 12.74 11.89 -12.71
N GLU A 493 13.79 11.66 -11.91
CA GLU A 493 14.49 10.37 -11.89
C GLU A 493 13.55 9.23 -11.47
N LEU A 494 12.81 9.44 -10.37
CA LEU A 494 11.96 8.43 -9.76
C LEU A 494 10.76 8.05 -10.62
N LEU A 495 10.08 9.03 -11.24
CA LEU A 495 8.82 8.83 -11.95
C LEU A 495 8.96 8.92 -13.48
N GLY A 496 10.14 9.30 -14.00
CA GLY A 496 10.42 9.35 -15.43
C GLY A 496 9.44 10.21 -16.22
N LEU A 497 8.78 9.61 -17.21
CA LEU A 497 7.82 10.31 -18.09
C LEU A 497 6.45 10.57 -17.45
N LEU A 498 6.14 9.88 -16.35
CA LEU A 498 4.83 9.95 -15.70
C LEU A 498 4.35 11.39 -15.42
N PRO A 499 5.11 12.27 -14.73
CA PRO A 499 4.66 13.63 -14.43
C PRO A 499 4.36 14.45 -15.70
N PHE A 500 5.13 14.27 -16.77
CA PHE A 500 4.92 14.98 -18.03
C PHE A 500 3.65 14.51 -18.74
N ILE A 501 3.39 13.19 -18.78
CA ILE A 501 2.17 12.64 -19.39
C ILE A 501 0.94 13.08 -18.60
N VAL A 502 1.02 13.10 -17.28
CA VAL A 502 -0.06 13.58 -16.41
C VAL A 502 -0.34 15.06 -16.67
N ALA A 503 0.70 15.87 -16.84
CA ALA A 503 0.55 17.28 -17.20
C ALA A 503 -0.13 17.48 -18.57
N ILE A 504 0.14 16.62 -19.57
CA ILE A 504 -0.58 16.64 -20.85
C ILE A 504 -2.10 16.43 -20.65
N ASN A 505 -2.50 15.60 -19.69
CA ASN A 505 -3.92 15.37 -19.38
C ASN A 505 -4.62 16.58 -18.73
N LEU A 506 -3.87 17.57 -18.24
CA LEU A 506 -4.42 18.82 -17.70
C LEU A 506 -4.72 19.86 -18.78
N LEU A 507 -4.11 19.73 -19.97
CA LEU A 507 -4.24 20.66 -21.08
C LEU A 507 -5.68 20.67 -21.62
N SER A 508 -6.23 21.87 -21.84
CA SER A 508 -7.58 22.03 -22.37
C SER A 508 -7.62 21.71 -23.87
N ARG A 509 -8.40 20.70 -24.27
CA ARG A 509 -8.55 20.28 -25.68
C ARG A 509 -9.46 21.20 -26.51
N ASN A 510 -10.39 21.91 -25.87
CA ASN A 510 -11.43 22.71 -26.54
C ASN A 510 -11.27 24.23 -26.32
N SER A 511 -10.07 24.71 -25.96
CA SER A 511 -9.81 26.15 -25.82
C SER A 511 -9.41 26.78 -27.14
N LYS A 512 -9.82 28.04 -27.38
CA LYS A 512 -9.28 28.88 -28.46
C LYS A 512 -7.74 29.00 -28.38
N TYR A 513 -7.19 28.90 -27.18
CA TYR A 513 -5.75 28.98 -26.91
C TYR A 513 -5.06 27.61 -26.86
N LYS A 514 -5.71 26.53 -27.32
CA LYS A 514 -5.18 25.16 -27.19
C LYS A 514 -3.74 25.03 -27.72
N TYR A 515 -3.43 25.62 -28.87
CA TYR A 515 -2.10 25.59 -29.46
C TYR A 515 -1.07 26.39 -28.65
N HIS A 516 -1.43 27.58 -28.14
CA HIS A 516 -0.53 28.40 -27.32
C HIS A 516 -0.20 27.72 -25.98
N ILE A 517 -1.20 27.13 -25.32
CA ILE A 517 -1.00 26.40 -24.06
C ILE A 517 -0.11 25.17 -24.29
N SER A 518 -0.33 24.42 -25.37
CA SER A 518 0.52 23.29 -25.73
C SER A 518 1.95 23.72 -26.08
N LEU A 519 2.13 24.84 -26.79
CA LEU A 519 3.45 25.40 -27.09
C LEU A 519 4.18 25.81 -25.80
N LEU A 520 3.48 26.48 -24.87
CA LEU A 520 4.02 26.83 -23.56
C LEU A 520 4.42 25.57 -22.77
N PHE A 521 3.56 24.56 -22.74
CA PHE A 521 3.86 23.28 -22.10
C PHE A 521 5.12 22.62 -22.69
N ILE A 522 5.25 22.61 -24.01
CA ILE A 522 6.44 22.10 -24.70
C ILE A 522 7.68 22.89 -24.28
N ALA A 523 7.63 24.22 -24.32
CA ALA A 523 8.74 25.07 -23.91
C ALA A 523 9.17 24.82 -22.45
N VAL A 524 8.20 24.78 -21.53
CA VAL A 524 8.45 24.49 -20.11
C VAL A 524 9.05 23.10 -19.92
N THR A 525 8.55 22.09 -20.63
CA THR A 525 9.08 20.71 -20.58
C THR A 525 10.54 20.66 -21.01
N GLN A 526 10.91 21.39 -22.08
CA GLN A 526 12.30 21.45 -22.54
C GLN A 526 13.21 22.19 -21.55
N VAL A 527 12.72 23.27 -20.93
CA VAL A 527 13.48 24.00 -19.89
C VAL A 527 13.73 23.11 -18.67
N ILE A 528 12.70 22.44 -18.15
CA ILE A 528 12.83 21.49 -17.03
C ILE A 528 13.79 20.36 -17.40
N GLY A 529 13.63 19.80 -18.61
CA GLY A 529 14.49 18.74 -19.12
C GLY A 529 15.95 19.15 -19.23
N TYR A 530 16.24 20.35 -19.73
CA TYR A 530 17.60 20.90 -19.79
C TYR A 530 18.24 21.00 -18.39
N PHE A 531 17.52 21.59 -17.42
CA PHE A 531 18.03 21.71 -16.06
C PHE A 531 18.22 20.35 -15.38
N PHE A 532 17.32 19.41 -15.61
CA PHE A 532 17.46 18.04 -15.12
C PHE A 532 18.71 17.35 -15.68
N ILE A 533 18.90 17.39 -17.01
CA ILE A 533 20.07 16.79 -17.67
C ILE A 533 21.36 17.41 -17.13
N LYS A 534 21.42 18.74 -17.07
CA LYS A 534 22.57 19.47 -16.54
C LYS A 534 22.87 19.06 -15.09
N TYR A 535 21.87 19.10 -14.22
CA TYR A 535 21.99 18.70 -12.83
C TYR A 535 22.56 17.28 -12.70
N LYS A 536 22.00 16.31 -13.41
CA LYS A 536 22.47 14.91 -13.39
C LYS A 536 23.90 14.77 -13.89
N LEU A 537 24.29 15.46 -14.96
CA LEU A 537 25.65 15.40 -15.49
C LEU A 537 26.71 16.03 -14.59
N ASP A 538 26.30 17.00 -13.77
CA ASP A 538 27.14 17.73 -12.82
C ASP A 538 27.20 17.02 -11.45
N SER A 539 26.14 16.32 -11.05
CA SER A 539 25.99 15.78 -9.68
C SER A 539 26.07 14.26 -9.57
N ASP A 540 26.03 13.51 -10.68
CA ASP A 540 25.92 12.05 -10.66
C ASP A 540 27.11 11.37 -11.35
N ASP A 541 28.13 11.06 -10.55
CA ASP A 541 29.36 10.39 -11.00
C ASP A 541 29.12 8.98 -11.54
N LYS A 542 27.95 8.37 -11.27
CA LYS A 542 27.59 7.06 -11.83
C LYS A 542 27.29 7.14 -13.33
N ILE A 543 27.10 8.33 -13.91
CA ILE A 543 26.88 8.51 -15.35
C ILE A 543 28.23 8.58 -16.07
N ILE A 544 28.72 7.42 -16.54
CA ILE A 544 29.98 7.30 -17.26
C ILE A 544 29.84 7.82 -18.70
N ASN A 545 28.82 7.35 -19.43
CA ASN A 545 28.58 7.74 -20.81
C ASN A 545 27.64 8.97 -20.90
N LYS A 546 28.21 10.15 -20.68
CA LYS A 546 27.48 11.44 -20.69
C LYS A 546 26.75 11.73 -22.01
N GLN A 547 27.34 11.35 -23.15
CA GLN A 547 26.72 11.56 -24.47
C GLN A 547 25.48 10.69 -24.66
N LEU A 548 25.56 9.39 -24.32
CA LEU A 548 24.43 8.47 -24.37
C LEU A 548 23.32 8.91 -23.41
N PHE A 549 23.68 9.33 -22.20
CA PHE A 549 22.70 9.85 -21.23
C PHE A 549 21.95 11.05 -21.80
N THR A 550 22.69 12.06 -22.27
CA THR A 550 22.11 13.26 -22.88
C THR A 550 21.19 12.90 -24.06
N GLY A 551 21.66 12.05 -24.97
CA GLY A 551 20.86 11.59 -26.12
C GLY A 551 19.58 10.86 -25.71
N SER A 552 19.66 9.98 -24.70
CA SER A 552 18.49 9.24 -24.20
C SER A 552 17.46 10.15 -23.54
N MET A 553 17.90 11.15 -22.76
CA MET A 553 17.01 12.11 -22.11
C MET A 553 16.37 13.07 -23.13
N LEU A 554 17.14 13.55 -24.11
CA LEU A 554 16.60 14.37 -25.20
C LEU A 554 15.56 13.58 -26.00
N PHE A 555 15.81 12.30 -26.29
CA PHE A 555 14.83 11.43 -26.93
C PHE A 555 13.56 11.29 -26.10
N ALA A 556 13.68 11.05 -24.79
CA ALA A 556 12.53 10.93 -23.89
C ALA A 556 11.70 12.23 -23.85
N LEU A 557 12.35 13.41 -23.78
CA LEU A 557 11.68 14.71 -23.79
C LEU A 557 11.04 15.02 -25.15
N LEU A 558 11.71 14.69 -26.27
CA LEU A 558 11.15 14.82 -27.60
C LEU A 558 9.91 13.93 -27.78
N LEU A 559 9.94 12.72 -27.19
CA LEU A 559 8.79 11.82 -27.19
C LEU A 559 7.59 12.43 -26.45
N VAL A 560 7.79 13.18 -25.36
CA VAL A 560 6.71 13.95 -24.70
C VAL A 560 6.11 14.98 -25.65
N VAL A 561 6.94 15.69 -26.41
CA VAL A 561 6.49 16.67 -27.41
C VAL A 561 5.65 15.99 -28.49
N PHE A 562 6.14 14.90 -29.07
CA PHE A 562 5.41 14.13 -30.07
C PHE A 562 4.12 13.53 -29.52
N ALA A 563 4.12 13.07 -28.27
CA ALA A 563 2.93 12.56 -27.61
C ALA A 563 1.90 13.67 -27.40
N CYS A 564 2.33 14.86 -26.98
CA CYS A 564 1.47 16.04 -26.89
C CYS A 564 0.88 16.40 -28.26
N MET A 565 1.69 16.47 -29.32
CA MET A 565 1.22 16.75 -30.68
C MET A 565 0.24 15.69 -31.19
N ALA A 566 0.59 14.40 -31.07
CA ALA A 566 -0.27 13.29 -31.49
C ALA A 566 -1.62 13.31 -30.77
N TYR A 567 -1.60 13.62 -29.47
CA TYR A 567 -2.80 13.73 -28.64
C TYR A 567 -3.67 14.93 -29.03
N MET A 568 -3.07 16.06 -29.44
CA MET A 568 -3.81 17.23 -29.93
C MET A 568 -4.60 16.95 -31.22
N PHE A 569 -4.17 15.99 -32.04
CA PHE A 569 -4.90 15.58 -33.25
C PHE A 569 -6.16 14.74 -32.95
N TYR A 570 -6.40 14.35 -31.70
CA TYR A 570 -7.63 13.67 -31.30
C TYR A 570 -8.73 14.70 -30.97
N GLU A 571 -9.43 15.20 -31.99
CA GLU A 571 -10.46 16.24 -31.81
C GLU A 571 -11.80 15.71 -31.27
N ASN A 572 -12.01 14.39 -31.23
CA ASN A 572 -13.34 13.81 -31.05
C ASN A 572 -13.79 13.58 -29.58
N SER A 573 -13.06 14.05 -28.57
CA SER A 573 -13.58 13.99 -27.20
C SER A 573 -12.94 15.03 -26.26
N PRO A 574 -13.73 15.90 -25.60
CA PRO A 574 -13.21 16.79 -24.56
C PRO A 574 -12.63 15.99 -23.38
N VAL A 575 -11.63 16.54 -22.71
CA VAL A 575 -11.18 15.99 -21.42
C VAL A 575 -12.39 15.98 -20.47
N PRO A 576 -12.72 14.85 -19.84
CA PRO A 576 -13.86 14.77 -18.94
C PRO A 576 -13.79 15.83 -17.84
N ARG A 577 -14.91 16.50 -17.56
CA ARG A 577 -14.97 17.46 -16.45
C ARG A 577 -14.63 16.73 -15.15
N GLY A 578 -13.86 17.38 -14.29
CA GLY A 578 -13.35 16.78 -13.05
C GLY A 578 -12.01 16.05 -13.17
N THR A 579 -11.49 15.80 -14.38
CA THR A 579 -10.16 15.17 -14.55
C THR A 579 -9.07 15.91 -13.78
N ARG A 580 -9.06 17.25 -13.83
CA ARG A 580 -8.08 18.08 -13.09
C ARG A 580 -8.21 17.92 -11.57
N ALA A 581 -9.44 17.90 -11.06
CA ALA A 581 -9.72 17.73 -9.64
C ALA A 581 -9.25 16.34 -9.15
N LEU A 582 -9.45 15.30 -9.96
CA LEU A 582 -8.99 13.95 -9.61
C LEU A 582 -7.48 13.78 -9.75
N ILE A 583 -6.84 14.38 -10.74
CA ILE A 583 -5.37 14.39 -10.81
C ILE A 583 -4.80 15.05 -9.55
N LEU A 584 -5.38 16.16 -9.09
CA LEU A 584 -5.00 16.79 -7.83
C LEU A 584 -5.22 15.85 -6.64
N ALA A 585 -6.41 15.26 -6.51
CA ALA A 585 -6.73 14.34 -5.42
C ALA A 585 -5.78 13.13 -5.39
N PHE A 586 -5.53 12.51 -6.54
CA PHE A 586 -4.69 11.32 -6.67
C PHE A 586 -3.20 11.63 -6.53
N SER A 587 -2.78 12.87 -6.81
CA SER A 587 -1.41 13.33 -6.56
C SER A 587 -1.19 13.76 -5.09
N THR A 588 -2.24 13.92 -4.30
CA THR A 588 -2.15 14.38 -2.90
C THR A 588 -1.26 13.49 -2.03
N PRO A 589 -1.32 12.14 -2.13
CA PRO A 589 -0.34 11.29 -1.43
C PRO A 589 1.12 11.59 -1.81
N ILE A 590 1.43 11.87 -3.08
CA ILE A 590 2.80 12.24 -3.50
C ILE A 590 3.20 13.60 -2.90
N ILE A 591 2.30 14.57 -2.94
CA ILE A 591 2.52 15.90 -2.34
C ILE A 591 2.79 15.74 -0.84
N PHE A 592 1.98 14.93 -0.15
CA PHE A 592 2.14 14.63 1.27
C PHE A 592 3.49 13.96 1.56
N ALA A 593 3.87 12.93 0.79
CA ALA A 593 5.16 12.26 0.92
C ALA A 593 6.34 13.24 0.82
N SER A 594 6.21 14.25 -0.04
CA SER A 594 7.21 15.26 -0.36
C SER A 594 7.30 16.40 0.65
N SER A 595 6.27 16.58 1.49
CA SER A 595 6.11 17.79 2.31
C SER A 595 5.94 17.53 3.80
N VAL A 596 5.66 16.29 4.21
CA VAL A 596 5.42 15.95 5.61
C VAL A 596 6.23 14.72 5.98
N LYS A 597 7.08 14.83 7.00
CA LYS A 597 7.71 13.68 7.64
C LYS A 597 6.77 13.18 8.73
N LEU A 598 6.17 12.00 8.54
CA LEU A 598 5.14 11.49 9.46
C LEU A 598 5.73 10.70 10.64
N THR A 599 6.85 10.02 10.42
CA THR A 599 7.50 9.10 11.37
C THR A 599 8.96 9.48 11.56
N LEU A 600 9.66 8.82 12.49
CA LEU A 600 11.09 9.06 12.73
C LEU A 600 11.94 8.90 11.46
N GLY A 601 11.65 7.87 10.67
CA GLY A 601 12.19 7.68 9.31
C GLY A 601 11.29 8.32 8.26
N VAL A 602 11.87 9.12 7.36
CA VAL A 602 11.14 9.71 6.23
C VAL A 602 10.89 8.69 5.12
N ASP A 603 11.76 7.68 5.00
CA ASP A 603 11.74 6.61 3.99
C ASP A 603 10.41 5.85 3.96
N ILE A 604 9.72 5.70 5.10
CA ILE A 604 8.40 5.06 5.21
C ILE A 604 7.35 5.75 4.30
N ASN A 605 7.55 7.04 3.96
CA ASN A 605 6.66 7.78 3.07
C ASN A 605 6.65 7.26 1.62
N HIS A 606 7.57 6.38 1.21
CA HIS A 606 7.55 5.76 -0.13
C HIS A 606 6.19 5.15 -0.48
N LYS A 607 5.44 4.64 0.52
CA LYS A 607 4.09 4.08 0.34
C LYS A 607 3.11 5.11 -0.23
N TYR A 608 3.20 6.37 0.19
CA TYR A 608 2.36 7.44 -0.32
C TYR A 608 2.70 7.80 -1.78
N VAL A 609 3.99 7.76 -2.13
CA VAL A 609 4.43 7.94 -3.53
C VAL A 609 3.87 6.81 -4.41
N ILE A 610 3.95 5.56 -3.94
CA ILE A 610 3.35 4.41 -4.63
C ILE A 610 1.84 4.62 -4.80
N ILE A 611 1.09 4.88 -3.73
CA ILE A 611 -0.37 5.01 -3.77
C ILE A 611 -0.80 6.10 -4.76
N GLY A 612 -0.16 7.27 -4.72
CA GLY A 612 -0.48 8.33 -5.66
C GLY A 612 -0.12 7.95 -7.10
N SER A 613 1.02 7.28 -7.33
CA SER A 613 1.42 6.80 -8.66
C SER A 613 0.43 5.79 -9.23
N ILE A 614 -0.07 4.86 -8.40
CA ILE A 614 -1.11 3.88 -8.80
C ILE A 614 -2.36 4.58 -9.33
N LEU A 615 -2.85 5.58 -8.59
CA LEU A 615 -4.09 6.27 -8.94
C LEU A 615 -3.90 7.19 -10.15
N VAL A 616 -2.77 7.89 -10.22
CA VAL A 616 -2.44 8.79 -11.34
C VAL A 616 -2.18 8.01 -12.64
N ASN A 617 -1.69 6.76 -12.54
CA ASN A 617 -1.53 5.86 -13.69
C ASN A 617 -2.85 5.58 -14.44
N ILE A 618 -4.02 5.79 -13.83
CA ILE A 618 -5.31 5.70 -14.54
C ILE A 618 -5.37 6.72 -15.69
N PHE A 619 -4.86 7.94 -15.47
CA PHE A 619 -4.82 8.98 -16.50
C PHE A 619 -3.73 8.74 -17.54
N VAL A 620 -2.61 8.15 -17.15
CA VAL A 620 -1.56 7.72 -18.08
C VAL A 620 -2.07 6.58 -18.98
N ALA A 621 -2.77 5.60 -18.41
CA ALA A 621 -3.43 4.53 -19.15
C ALA A 621 -4.47 5.09 -20.12
N SER A 622 -5.27 6.06 -19.67
CA SER A 622 -6.23 6.77 -20.52
C SER A 622 -5.54 7.49 -21.68
N PHE A 623 -4.41 8.15 -21.42
CA PHE A 623 -3.65 8.87 -22.44
C PHE A 623 -3.12 7.92 -23.52
N ILE A 624 -2.47 6.83 -23.12
CA ILE A 624 -1.96 5.80 -24.04
C ILE A 624 -3.10 5.23 -24.88
N PHE A 625 -4.24 4.90 -24.24
CA PHE A 625 -5.43 4.44 -24.94
C PHE A 625 -5.89 5.42 -26.02
N PHE A 626 -5.97 6.72 -25.69
CA PHE A 626 -6.39 7.73 -26.67
C PHE A 626 -5.39 7.93 -27.80
N LEU A 627 -4.08 7.81 -27.55
CA LEU A 627 -3.08 7.84 -28.62
C LEU A 627 -3.33 6.71 -29.64
N PHE A 628 -3.60 5.49 -29.18
CA PHE A 628 -3.99 4.38 -30.08
C PHE A 628 -5.31 4.64 -30.80
N LYS A 629 -6.25 5.39 -30.22
CA LYS A 629 -7.52 5.75 -30.85
C LYS A 629 -7.41 6.81 -31.95
N VAL A 630 -6.29 7.53 -32.06
CA VAL A 630 -6.04 8.46 -33.18
C VAL A 630 -6.00 7.74 -34.53
N LYS A 631 -5.64 6.44 -34.55
CA LYS A 631 -5.55 5.59 -35.76
C LYS A 631 -4.62 6.14 -36.86
N LYS A 632 -3.66 6.99 -36.52
CA LYS A 632 -2.60 7.46 -37.43
C LYS A 632 -1.29 6.72 -37.14
N PRO A 633 -0.50 6.33 -38.16
CA PRO A 633 0.75 5.60 -37.95
C PRO A 633 1.71 6.27 -36.96
N PHE A 634 1.87 7.59 -37.08
CA PHE A 634 2.70 8.38 -36.16
C PHE A 634 2.21 8.31 -34.71
N ALA A 635 0.91 8.47 -34.47
CA ALA A 635 0.35 8.40 -33.12
C ALA A 635 0.48 7.00 -32.51
N THR A 636 0.31 5.94 -33.33
CA THR A 636 0.53 4.56 -32.91
C THR A 636 1.99 4.32 -32.53
N LEU A 637 2.95 4.79 -33.35
CA LEU A 637 4.38 4.67 -33.05
C LEU A 637 4.72 5.38 -31.73
N VAL A 638 4.24 6.61 -31.54
CA VAL A 638 4.44 7.37 -30.31
C VAL A 638 3.82 6.66 -29.11
N ALA A 639 2.61 6.08 -29.25
CA ALA A 639 1.97 5.31 -28.18
C ALA A 639 2.80 4.10 -27.76
N VAL A 640 3.37 3.36 -28.72
CA VAL A 640 4.26 2.22 -28.46
C VAL A 640 5.52 2.68 -27.75
N LEU A 641 6.20 3.71 -28.26
CA LEU A 641 7.43 4.23 -27.65
C LEU A 641 7.19 4.74 -26.23
N VAL A 642 6.12 5.49 -26.01
CA VAL A 642 5.73 5.94 -24.65
C VAL A 642 5.49 4.74 -23.75
N SER A 643 4.77 3.72 -24.23
CA SER A 643 4.49 2.49 -23.46
C SER A 643 5.77 1.72 -23.09
N VAL A 644 6.78 1.70 -23.97
CA VAL A 644 8.08 1.09 -23.67
C VAL A 644 8.82 1.93 -22.62
N MET A 645 8.92 3.25 -22.80
CA MET A 645 9.64 4.14 -21.88
C MET A 645 9.07 4.12 -20.46
N ILE A 646 7.75 4.06 -20.33
CA ILE A 646 7.09 3.98 -19.01
C ILE A 646 7.22 2.61 -18.34
N THR A 647 7.47 1.51 -19.07
CA THR A 647 7.47 0.16 -18.47
C THR A 647 8.84 -0.49 -18.35
N ILE A 648 9.85 -0.03 -19.09
CA ILE A 648 11.16 -0.70 -19.20
C ILE A 648 11.88 -0.86 -17.85
N THR A 649 11.80 0.14 -16.96
CA THR A 649 12.41 0.06 -15.62
C THR A 649 11.74 -1.04 -14.80
N GLY A 650 10.41 -1.15 -14.84
CA GLY A 650 9.70 -2.22 -14.15
C GLY A 650 10.08 -3.63 -14.61
N PHE A 651 10.51 -3.82 -15.87
CA PHE A 651 11.03 -5.12 -16.32
C PHE A 651 12.37 -5.46 -15.69
N ALA A 652 13.25 -4.47 -15.51
CA ALA A 652 14.50 -4.65 -14.78
C ALA A 652 14.24 -5.02 -13.32
N ASP A 653 13.29 -4.35 -12.66
CA ASP A 653 12.90 -4.66 -11.29
C ASP A 653 12.33 -6.07 -11.13
N LEU A 654 11.51 -6.52 -12.07
CA LEU A 654 10.99 -7.88 -12.07
C LEU A 654 12.13 -8.90 -12.17
N LYS A 655 13.16 -8.61 -12.96
CA LYS A 655 14.33 -9.48 -13.09
C LYS A 655 15.14 -9.55 -11.80
N VAL A 656 15.32 -8.41 -11.12
CA VAL A 656 15.94 -8.34 -9.79
C VAL A 656 15.17 -9.19 -8.78
N LEU A 657 13.83 -9.01 -8.71
CA LEU A 657 12.98 -9.77 -7.80
C LEU A 657 13.06 -11.29 -8.05
N TYR A 658 13.03 -11.70 -9.32
CA TYR A 658 13.22 -13.10 -9.69
C TYR A 658 14.59 -13.64 -9.26
N ASN A 659 15.66 -12.89 -9.53
CA ASN A 659 17.02 -13.29 -9.18
C ASN A 659 17.25 -13.37 -7.67
N LEU A 660 16.69 -12.44 -6.89
CA LEU A 660 16.72 -12.45 -5.42
C LEU A 660 16.03 -13.69 -4.84
N ASN A 661 14.97 -14.17 -5.48
CA ASN A 661 14.24 -15.37 -5.06
C ASN A 661 14.86 -16.68 -5.56
N ASN A 662 16.06 -16.63 -6.14
CA ASN A 662 16.88 -17.83 -6.35
C ASN A 662 17.82 -18.12 -5.17
N SER A 663 17.82 -17.27 -4.14
CA SER A 663 18.58 -17.44 -2.90
C SER A 663 17.65 -17.28 -1.70
N TYR A 664 17.85 -18.12 -0.68
CA TYR A 664 16.94 -18.24 0.45
C TYR A 664 17.71 -18.22 1.77
N VAL A 665 17.13 -17.57 2.76
CA VAL A 665 17.38 -17.89 4.17
C VAL A 665 16.55 -19.11 4.52
N THR A 666 17.18 -20.13 5.10
CA THR A 666 16.53 -21.42 5.39
C THR A 666 16.50 -21.71 6.87
N ILE A 667 15.36 -22.19 7.37
CA ILE A 667 15.19 -22.61 8.77
C ILE A 667 14.47 -23.95 8.78
N ASN A 668 14.99 -24.91 9.55
CA ASN A 668 14.31 -26.19 9.74
C ASN A 668 13.07 -25.99 10.62
N CYS A 669 11.91 -26.50 10.19
CA CYS A 669 10.68 -26.41 10.97
C CYS A 669 10.74 -27.29 12.24
N ASP A 670 11.55 -28.34 12.20
CA ASP A 670 11.79 -29.28 13.31
C ASP A 670 13.13 -29.02 13.99
N ASP A 671 13.64 -27.78 13.90
CA ASP A 671 14.82 -27.34 14.62
C ASP A 671 14.71 -27.70 16.12
N PRO A 672 15.68 -28.42 16.71
CA PRO A 672 15.56 -28.92 18.09
C PRO A 672 15.35 -27.81 19.12
N LEU A 673 16.00 -26.66 18.95
CA LEU A 673 15.82 -25.51 19.83
C LEU A 673 14.41 -24.95 19.69
N LEU A 674 13.92 -24.79 18.46
CA LEU A 674 12.54 -24.34 18.20
C LEU A 674 11.52 -25.26 18.88
N VAL A 675 11.63 -26.57 18.67
CA VAL A 675 10.71 -27.57 19.21
C VAL A 675 10.77 -27.58 20.74
N LYS A 676 11.98 -27.54 21.31
CA LYS A 676 12.19 -27.49 22.77
C LYS A 676 11.54 -26.26 23.38
N VAL A 677 11.84 -25.06 22.85
CA VAL A 677 11.25 -23.81 23.37
C VAL A 677 9.74 -23.83 23.18
N LYS A 678 9.26 -24.31 22.03
CA LYS A 678 7.82 -24.35 21.73
C LYS A 678 7.03 -25.22 22.71
N ASN A 679 7.56 -26.36 23.11
CA ASN A 679 6.82 -27.35 23.89
C ASN A 679 7.04 -27.20 25.41
N ASP A 680 8.22 -26.73 25.82
CA ASP A 680 8.67 -26.83 27.22
C ASP A 680 8.77 -25.46 27.94
N THR A 681 8.34 -24.37 27.28
CA THR A 681 8.25 -23.03 27.89
C THR A 681 6.83 -22.47 27.84
N GLY A 682 6.51 -21.60 28.78
CA GLY A 682 5.29 -20.82 28.79
C GLY A 682 5.14 -19.97 27.53
N LYS A 683 3.88 -19.75 27.11
CA LYS A 683 3.55 -19.01 25.88
C LYS A 683 3.85 -17.50 25.95
N ASP A 684 4.09 -16.97 27.15
CA ASP A 684 4.31 -15.54 27.44
C ASP A 684 5.68 -15.24 28.07
N GLU A 685 6.52 -16.26 28.25
CA GLU A 685 7.85 -16.11 28.86
C GLU A 685 8.80 -15.31 27.96
N ILE A 686 9.65 -14.50 28.59
CA ILE A 686 10.55 -13.54 27.90
C ILE A 686 11.97 -14.07 27.95
N PHE A 687 12.64 -14.03 26.80
CA PHE A 687 14.03 -14.43 26.66
C PHE A 687 14.94 -13.20 26.54
N LEU A 688 16.01 -13.18 27.32
CA LEU A 688 17.14 -12.27 27.10
C LEU A 688 18.12 -12.95 26.16
N THR A 689 18.38 -12.29 25.03
CA THR A 689 19.16 -12.81 23.91
C THR A 689 20.14 -11.76 23.40
N ASP A 690 20.95 -12.11 22.40
CA ASP A 690 21.50 -11.07 21.54
C ASP A 690 20.39 -10.33 20.76
N ASN A 691 20.76 -9.36 19.92
CA ASN A 691 19.85 -8.51 19.17
C ASN A 691 19.24 -9.22 17.94
N TYR A 692 18.70 -10.42 18.14
CA TYR A 692 18.13 -11.25 17.09
C TYR A 692 17.07 -10.51 16.25
N HIS A 693 17.11 -10.76 14.95
CA HIS A 693 16.09 -10.35 14.00
C HIS A 693 15.27 -11.56 13.51
N LEU A 694 15.93 -12.66 13.11
CA LEU A 694 15.32 -13.94 12.75
C LEU A 694 16.06 -15.06 13.48
N HIS A 695 15.35 -15.81 14.32
CA HIS A 695 15.93 -16.89 15.12
C HIS A 695 14.89 -17.99 15.42
N PRO A 696 15.27 -19.28 15.52
CA PRO A 696 14.36 -20.37 15.91
C PRO A 696 13.54 -20.07 17.18
N LEU A 697 14.13 -19.35 18.14
CA LEU A 697 13.46 -18.89 19.36
C LEU A 697 12.26 -17.98 19.07
N LEU A 698 12.42 -16.94 18.24
CA LEU A 698 11.30 -16.07 17.85
C LEU A 698 10.24 -16.85 17.07
N LEU A 699 10.67 -17.80 16.25
CA LEU A 699 9.80 -18.71 15.51
C LEU A 699 9.14 -19.79 16.38
N SER A 700 9.46 -19.88 17.66
CA SER A 700 8.65 -20.67 18.61
C SER A 700 7.42 -19.88 19.07
N GLY A 701 7.32 -18.57 18.78
CA GLY A 701 6.24 -17.70 19.23
C GLY A 701 6.52 -16.96 20.56
N ARG A 702 7.76 -17.04 21.05
CA ARG A 702 8.20 -16.40 22.30
C ARG A 702 8.72 -14.99 22.02
N LYS A 703 8.68 -14.15 23.05
CA LYS A 703 9.12 -12.75 22.98
C LYS A 703 10.57 -12.65 23.49
N ILE A 704 11.31 -11.72 22.91
CA ILE A 704 12.65 -11.36 23.38
C ILE A 704 12.63 -9.99 24.05
N PHE A 705 13.54 -9.81 25.01
CA PHE A 705 13.64 -8.58 25.78
C PHE A 705 14.07 -7.38 24.92
N CYS A 706 15.07 -7.57 24.06
CA CYS A 706 15.67 -6.49 23.25
C CYS A 706 16.24 -7.04 21.93
N GLY A 707 15.46 -6.98 20.84
CA GLY A 707 15.85 -7.43 19.50
C GLY A 707 16.64 -6.41 18.68
N TRP A 708 16.72 -6.64 17.37
CA TRP A 708 17.49 -5.81 16.44
C TRP A 708 17.08 -4.32 16.43
N PRO A 709 18.02 -3.36 16.59
CA PRO A 709 17.71 -1.94 16.78
C PRO A 709 16.94 -1.32 15.62
N TYR A 710 17.23 -1.69 14.36
CA TYR A 710 16.58 -1.08 13.19
C TYR A 710 15.04 -1.14 13.25
N PHE A 711 14.47 -2.30 13.61
CA PHE A 711 13.01 -2.47 13.65
C PHE A 711 12.38 -1.85 14.90
N VAL A 712 13.09 -1.91 16.02
CA VAL A 712 12.61 -1.48 17.32
C VAL A 712 12.68 0.05 17.43
N ALA A 713 13.82 0.65 17.10
CA ALA A 713 14.00 2.10 17.12
C ALA A 713 13.10 2.82 16.09
N SER A 714 12.96 2.27 14.87
CA SER A 714 12.09 2.87 13.84
C SER A 714 10.60 2.85 14.22
N ALA A 715 10.17 1.88 15.04
CA ALA A 715 8.83 1.83 15.62
C ALA A 715 8.67 2.69 16.90
N GLY A 716 9.75 3.38 17.32
CA GLY A 716 9.76 4.34 18.43
C GLY A 716 10.03 3.75 19.81
N TYR A 717 10.38 2.46 19.92
CA TYR A 717 10.72 1.84 21.20
C TYR A 717 12.07 2.37 21.74
N ASP A 718 12.20 2.45 23.06
CA ASP A 718 13.44 2.89 23.73
C ASP A 718 14.46 1.75 23.78
N TRP A 719 15.11 1.54 22.63
CA TRP A 719 16.07 0.46 22.46
C TRP A 719 17.31 0.65 23.32
N ASP A 720 17.82 1.88 23.44
CA ASP A 720 19.05 2.18 24.19
C ASP A 720 18.88 1.84 25.68
N LEU A 721 17.75 2.20 26.28
CA LEU A 721 17.46 1.86 27.68
C LEU A 721 17.46 0.34 27.91
N ARG A 722 16.77 -0.43 27.06
CA ARG A 722 16.73 -1.90 27.23
C ARG A 722 18.05 -2.56 26.91
N ASN A 723 18.79 -2.04 25.93
CA ASN A 723 20.12 -2.53 25.64
C ASN A 723 21.07 -2.29 26.81
N ASP A 724 20.95 -1.16 27.51
CA ASP A 724 21.73 -0.91 28.73
C ASP A 724 21.40 -1.91 29.85
N ILE A 725 20.12 -2.13 30.11
CA ILE A 725 19.67 -3.15 31.08
C ILE A 725 20.19 -4.54 30.70
N ARG A 726 20.08 -4.91 29.42
CA ARG A 726 20.63 -6.17 28.88
C ARG A 726 22.11 -6.31 29.18
N ARG A 727 22.91 -5.26 28.94
CA ARG A 727 24.35 -5.25 29.26
C ARG A 727 24.58 -5.46 30.75
N ARG A 728 23.88 -4.70 31.61
CA ARG A 728 24.00 -4.82 33.08
C ARG A 728 23.70 -6.22 33.60
N ILE A 729 22.75 -6.92 32.99
CA ILE A 729 22.45 -8.33 33.31
C ILE A 729 23.62 -9.23 32.88
N LEU A 730 24.07 -9.11 31.63
CA LEU A 730 25.11 -9.98 31.06
C LEU A 730 26.50 -9.75 31.66
N THR A 731 26.75 -8.57 32.26
CA THR A 731 28.02 -8.20 32.89
C THR A 731 27.93 -8.12 34.42
N ALA A 732 26.85 -8.61 35.03
CA ALA A 732 26.68 -8.60 36.48
C ALA A 732 27.90 -9.25 37.17
N THR A 733 28.30 -8.68 38.31
CA THR A 733 29.49 -9.14 39.07
C THR A 733 29.13 -10.02 40.26
N ASP A 734 27.87 -10.05 40.68
CA ASP A 734 27.39 -10.85 41.80
C ASP A 734 25.98 -11.42 41.56
N GLN A 735 25.67 -12.52 42.27
CA GLN A 735 24.43 -13.27 42.08
C GLN A 735 23.17 -12.47 42.48
N ASN A 736 23.26 -11.61 43.49
CA ASN A 736 22.09 -10.86 43.99
C ASN A 736 21.68 -9.80 42.99
N THR A 737 22.65 -9.06 42.44
CA THR A 737 22.41 -8.08 41.37
C THR A 737 21.84 -8.76 40.12
N LEU A 738 22.42 -9.90 39.72
CA LEU A 738 21.94 -10.66 38.56
C LEU A 738 20.48 -11.11 38.74
N LYS A 739 20.14 -11.76 39.86
CA LYS A 739 18.75 -12.19 40.15
C LYS A 739 17.78 -11.02 40.19
N LYS A 740 18.15 -9.94 40.89
CA LYS A 740 17.33 -8.73 40.99
C LYS A 740 17.01 -8.13 39.62
N LEU A 741 18.01 -7.94 38.76
CA LEU A 741 17.80 -7.33 37.44
C LEU A 741 16.92 -8.20 36.54
N VAL A 742 17.07 -9.53 36.61
CA VAL A 742 16.28 -10.49 35.85
C VAL A 742 14.82 -10.50 36.32
N GLU A 743 14.59 -10.48 37.63
CA GLU A 743 13.25 -10.40 38.24
C GLU A 743 12.56 -9.06 37.91
N GLU A 744 13.25 -7.93 38.09
CA GLU A 744 12.71 -6.58 37.81
C GLU A 744 12.25 -6.41 36.35
N ASN A 745 12.86 -7.16 35.43
CA ASN A 745 12.58 -7.09 33.99
C ASN A 745 11.75 -8.26 33.46
N ASN A 746 11.25 -9.14 34.34
CA ASN A 746 10.46 -10.33 34.01
C ASN A 746 11.12 -11.23 32.96
N ILE A 747 12.43 -11.43 33.06
CA ILE A 747 13.18 -12.28 32.13
C ILE A 747 13.13 -13.71 32.64
N SER A 748 12.54 -14.61 31.87
CA SER A 748 12.38 -16.01 32.26
C SER A 748 13.62 -16.84 31.90
N TYR A 749 14.28 -16.49 30.80
CA TYR A 749 15.45 -17.21 30.29
C TYR A 749 16.55 -16.28 29.81
N ILE A 750 17.79 -16.70 29.99
CA ILE A 750 18.99 -16.06 29.43
C ILE A 750 19.60 -17.00 28.39
N VAL A 751 19.75 -16.53 27.15
CA VAL A 751 20.37 -17.27 26.05
C VAL A 751 21.78 -16.75 25.85
N ILE A 752 22.77 -17.64 25.92
CA ILE A 752 24.17 -17.36 25.61
C ILE A 752 24.58 -18.14 24.36
N ASP A 753 25.00 -17.40 23.33
CA ASP A 753 25.48 -17.91 22.06
C ASP A 753 26.81 -17.23 21.66
N ASN A 754 27.36 -17.61 20.51
CA ASN A 754 28.57 -17.02 19.96
C ASN A 754 28.44 -15.51 19.66
N GLY A 755 27.22 -15.00 19.40
CA GLY A 755 26.98 -13.57 19.21
C GLY A 755 27.30 -12.78 20.49
N LEU A 756 26.80 -13.27 21.63
CA LEU A 756 27.09 -12.66 22.93
C LEU A 756 28.53 -12.90 23.40
N ARG A 757 29.08 -14.12 23.21
CA ARG A 757 30.46 -14.43 23.62
C ARG A 757 31.50 -13.57 22.89
N ASN A 758 31.23 -13.22 21.63
CA ASN A 758 32.11 -12.41 20.79
C ASN A 758 31.66 -10.94 20.69
N SER A 759 30.82 -10.46 21.62
CA SER A 759 30.34 -9.08 21.60
C SER A 759 31.50 -8.08 21.73
N GLN A 760 31.56 -7.08 20.85
CA GLN A 760 32.62 -6.07 20.88
C GLN A 760 32.44 -5.03 21.99
N GLY A 761 31.26 -4.96 22.60
CA GLY A 761 30.91 -3.89 23.56
C GLY A 761 31.04 -4.27 25.04
N PHE A 762 31.14 -5.55 25.36
CA PHE A 762 31.25 -6.06 26.73
C PHE A 762 31.64 -7.54 26.75
N THR A 763 32.16 -8.00 27.88
CA THR A 763 32.44 -9.43 28.13
C THR A 763 31.34 -10.02 29.00
N VAL A 764 30.67 -11.07 28.50
CA VAL A 764 29.63 -11.78 29.24
C VAL A 764 30.24 -12.52 30.43
N ASN A 765 29.65 -12.38 31.62
CA ASN A 765 30.01 -13.17 32.79
C ASN A 765 29.27 -14.52 32.79
N GLU A 766 29.58 -15.37 31.82
CA GLU A 766 28.90 -16.66 31.62
C GLU A 766 29.09 -17.61 32.82
N GLU A 767 30.24 -17.53 33.49
CA GLU A 767 30.52 -18.31 34.72
C GLU A 767 29.54 -17.96 35.84
N LEU A 768 29.31 -16.66 36.10
CA LEU A 768 28.33 -16.24 37.09
C LEU A 768 26.93 -16.73 36.73
N ILE A 769 26.51 -16.58 35.47
CA ILE A 769 25.19 -17.03 35.00
C ILE A 769 25.03 -18.54 35.21
N ARG A 770 26.04 -19.33 34.82
CA ARG A 770 26.08 -20.78 34.99
C ARG A 770 26.01 -21.21 36.45
N ASN A 771 26.69 -20.49 37.34
CA ASN A 771 26.68 -20.77 38.78
C ASN A 771 25.39 -20.30 39.47
N THR A 772 24.60 -19.44 38.83
CA THR A 772 23.40 -18.84 39.42
C THR A 772 22.10 -19.53 38.98
N PHE A 773 22.04 -20.00 37.73
CA PHE A 773 20.82 -20.48 37.09
C PHE A 773 20.99 -21.88 36.48
N SER A 774 19.89 -22.64 36.42
CA SER A 774 19.90 -24.00 35.86
C SER A 774 19.86 -23.98 34.33
N VAL A 775 20.60 -24.90 33.70
CA VAL A 775 20.58 -25.09 32.26
C VAL A 775 19.23 -25.69 31.82
N PHE A 776 18.54 -25.01 30.91
CA PHE A 776 17.30 -25.44 30.27
C PHE A 776 17.57 -26.15 28.93
N TYR A 777 18.53 -25.65 28.17
CA TYR A 777 18.92 -26.19 26.87
C TYR A 777 20.41 -25.94 26.65
N ASP A 778 21.09 -26.92 26.09
CA ASP A 778 22.49 -26.84 25.68
C ASP A 778 22.62 -27.71 24.43
N ASP A 779 22.97 -27.12 23.30
CA ASP A 779 23.21 -27.87 22.06
C ASP A 779 24.60 -28.53 22.02
N GLY A 780 25.44 -28.27 23.01
CA GLY A 780 26.81 -28.77 23.12
C GLY A 780 27.80 -28.10 22.17
N VAL A 781 27.38 -27.04 21.44
CA VAL A 781 28.16 -26.42 20.37
C VAL A 781 28.18 -24.90 20.48
N ASP A 782 27.02 -24.25 20.48
CA ASP A 782 26.87 -22.79 20.37
C ASP A 782 25.89 -22.24 21.40
N VAL A 783 24.67 -22.78 21.49
CA VAL A 783 23.60 -22.17 22.28
C VAL A 783 23.41 -22.85 23.63
N VAL A 784 23.53 -22.08 24.71
CA VAL A 784 23.15 -22.48 26.07
C VAL A 784 22.07 -21.55 26.60
N ILE A 785 20.99 -22.11 27.14
CA ILE A 785 19.86 -21.37 27.72
C ILE A 785 19.74 -21.69 29.19
N TYR A 786 19.70 -20.65 30.03
CA TYR A 786 19.55 -20.74 31.47
C TYR A 786 18.15 -20.30 31.88
N LYS A 787 17.48 -21.09 32.73
CA LYS A 787 16.19 -20.76 33.34
C LYS A 787 16.40 -20.00 34.64
N THR A 788 15.70 -18.88 34.79
CA THR A 788 15.98 -17.92 35.86
C THR A 788 15.12 -18.06 37.12
N HIS A 789 13.91 -18.62 36.98
CA HIS A 789 12.98 -18.92 38.07
C HIS A 789 12.01 -20.04 37.68
#